data_AF-A0A959HDZ3-F1
#
_entry.id   AF-A0A959HDZ3-F1
#
_cell.length_a   1.000
_cell.length_b   1.000
_cell.length_c   1.000
_cell.angle_alpha   90.00
_cell.angle_beta   90.00
_cell.angle_gamma   90.00
#
_symmetry.space_group_name_H-M   'P 1'
#
loop_
_entity.id
_entity.type
_entity.pdbx_description
1 polymer ?
#
loop_
_entity_poly.entity_id
_entity_poly.type
_entity_poly.pdbx_seq_one_letter_code
_entity_poly.pdbx_strand_id
1 'polypeptide(L)'
;SDISTFPLAEMGIFFSPEEPEVDEVCSKELKYLPLRGETSLLGSVQRWRQVKGYFTAAGGESFFTIGNFLGANLQRICGEANSASRSYYFLDQVSVVKAEPQPQPRPQPHLTPACSCTIFFETGSSQIAEPAPQCLQQVLLAAQSRPGWQLQIDGHTDDIGGERANRKLSAARAGAVARLFKEQSMPSEKISVRSFGASRPASHSPAPEGRARNRRVEARLLPPPLQVWQFQALEAFAVLYGYVRFFHPYAPAEGLDWNRFAAYGVGRVGELEKEEECLPVFRELFYPVAPTLALGRQGGKALALAPAPPQSAALTYWQHYGYRIGEGNDVYQSIRVSPAAGVAPLFEGAPSSEPWKGILPLGLHFELPLVLPDDQHAPDTSRLEILEQALVEAWPSDRDRQLANVILFWNTVQHFYPYRDILGEGWRQQLGVMLRQAAEIENPEAFTFFFKSCAALLKDGHAGLVQESELDDMWLPLELAWVEGQLVVTESGLPGQVNRGGLLKKIDGQDAVAIFHRDTALYSGTPQWKVARALKNLGAGEQYSTTALELEHGGRLFRAEVERDWGDFPEPALFLELEPGYFYVNLAAIYDIDTLLRWAPRLAEAEGVIFDVRGYLQNNCSRFLPHLLAEADTAGSWIKIPRLLYPDFFRPSFEASGWLLSPRAPRIRGRLAFLTDGRALSASESFLAFVRHYRLGAIIGGPTAGANGP
;
A
#
# COMPACT_ATOMS: atom_id res chain seq x y z
N SER A 1 -40.36 29.78 28.45
CA SER A 1 -38.95 30.15 28.68
C SER A 1 -38.77 30.12 30.18
N ASP A 2 -38.25 29.06 30.79
CA ASP A 2 -36.93 28.49 30.51
C ASP A 2 -36.92 26.95 30.50
N ILE A 3 -36.14 26.38 29.59
CA ILE A 3 -35.84 24.95 29.54
C ILE A 3 -34.72 24.70 30.55
N SER A 4 -35.05 24.00 31.64
CA SER A 4 -34.09 23.62 32.68
C SER A 4 -33.30 22.38 32.22
N THR A 5 -32.04 22.56 31.83
CA THR A 5 -31.06 21.46 31.59
C THR A 5 -30.49 20.90 32.90
N PHE A 6 -30.83 21.52 34.03
CA PHE A 6 -30.35 21.20 35.39
C PHE A 6 -30.56 19.76 35.87
N PRO A 7 -31.58 18.98 35.45
CA PRO A 7 -31.76 17.62 35.94
C PRO A 7 -30.57 16.70 35.64
N LEU A 8 -30.05 16.73 34.40
CA LEU A 8 -29.04 15.77 33.94
C LEU A 8 -27.60 16.23 34.18
N ALA A 9 -27.33 17.54 34.16
CA ALA A 9 -25.98 18.06 34.27
C ALA A 9 -25.27 17.69 35.59
N GLU A 10 -26.06 17.54 36.66
CA GLU A 10 -25.58 17.31 38.03
C GLU A 10 -25.85 15.89 38.55
N MET A 11 -26.44 15.03 37.71
CA MET A 11 -26.62 13.61 38.02
C MET A 11 -25.30 12.88 37.81
N GLY A 12 -24.92 11.97 38.70
CA GLY A 12 -23.68 11.22 38.57
C GLY A 12 -23.52 10.11 39.59
N ILE A 13 -22.27 9.67 39.78
CA ILE A 13 -21.88 8.71 40.81
C ILE A 13 -20.75 9.27 41.67
N PHE A 14 -20.85 9.08 42.97
CA PHE A 14 -19.79 9.38 43.93
C PHE A 14 -19.25 8.06 44.50
N PHE A 15 -17.94 7.84 44.41
CA PHE A 15 -17.27 6.69 45.00
C PHE A 15 -16.57 7.09 46.30
N SER A 16 -16.73 6.30 47.36
CA SER A 16 -16.13 6.60 48.67
C SER A 16 -15.57 5.36 49.38
N PRO A 17 -14.47 5.50 50.16
CA PRO A 17 -13.90 4.41 50.95
C PRO A 17 -14.79 4.00 52.14
N GLU A 18 -15.55 4.95 52.68
CA GLU A 18 -16.46 4.78 53.83
C GLU A 18 -17.89 5.10 53.41
N GLU A 19 -18.87 4.53 54.13
CA GLU A 19 -20.29 4.80 53.89
C GLU A 19 -20.55 6.28 54.19
N PRO A 20 -21.06 7.07 53.23
CA PRO A 20 -21.26 8.48 53.46
C PRO A 20 -22.42 8.72 54.43
N GLU A 21 -22.26 9.67 55.36
CA GLU A 21 -23.34 10.06 56.27
C GLU A 21 -24.44 10.81 55.51
N VAL A 22 -25.68 10.29 55.54
CA VAL A 22 -26.81 10.75 54.71
C VAL A 22 -27.85 11.50 55.55
N ASP A 23 -27.43 12.46 56.38
CA ASP A 23 -28.36 13.30 57.16
C ASP A 23 -27.85 14.74 57.39
N GLU A 24 -26.66 15.11 56.89
CA GLU A 24 -26.06 16.44 57.05
C GLU A 24 -25.99 17.25 55.75
N VAL A 25 -26.13 18.58 55.86
CA VAL A 25 -25.79 19.53 54.78
C VAL A 25 -24.27 19.47 54.59
N CYS A 26 -23.81 18.65 53.64
CA CYS A 26 -22.40 18.51 53.34
C CYS A 26 -21.88 19.78 52.64
N SER A 27 -21.21 20.64 53.40
CA SER A 27 -20.55 21.84 52.84
C SER A 27 -19.23 21.54 52.13
N LYS A 28 -18.85 20.26 52.02
CA LYS A 28 -17.64 19.81 51.32
C LYS A 28 -17.95 19.56 49.85
N GLU A 29 -17.04 19.98 48.98
CA GLU A 29 -17.13 19.69 47.56
C GLU A 29 -16.95 18.17 47.32
N LEU A 30 -18.03 17.50 46.91
CA LEU A 30 -18.00 16.08 46.55
C LEU A 30 -17.45 15.95 45.13
N LYS A 31 -16.36 15.20 44.97
CA LYS A 31 -15.83 14.83 43.65
C LYS A 31 -16.59 13.65 43.09
N TYR A 32 -17.67 13.92 42.38
CA TYR A 32 -18.48 12.91 41.70
C TYR A 32 -18.15 12.83 40.20
N LEU A 33 -18.45 11.71 39.57
CA LEU A 33 -18.36 11.53 38.12
C LEU A 33 -19.74 11.85 37.51
N PRO A 34 -19.87 12.91 36.69
CA PRO A 34 -21.15 13.28 36.11
C PRO A 34 -21.58 12.31 35.01
N LEU A 35 -22.87 12.06 34.92
CA LEU A 35 -23.51 11.30 33.84
C LEU A 35 -23.60 12.20 32.60
N ARG A 36 -22.59 12.13 31.71
CA ARG A 36 -22.57 12.92 30.48
C ARG A 36 -23.44 12.29 29.40
N GLY A 37 -24.36 13.07 28.82
CA GLY A 37 -25.17 12.73 27.65
C GLY A 37 -25.58 14.00 26.88
N GLU A 38 -26.15 13.88 25.68
CA GLU A 38 -26.62 15.03 24.88
C GLU A 38 -27.63 15.89 25.66
N THR A 39 -27.20 17.04 26.18
CA THR A 39 -28.02 17.95 26.99
C THR A 39 -28.93 18.88 26.17
N SER A 40 -28.84 18.83 24.83
CA SER A 40 -29.47 19.79 23.90
C SER A 40 -30.95 19.54 23.58
N LEU A 41 -31.58 18.47 24.10
CA LEU A 41 -32.91 18.00 23.62
C LEU A 41 -34.03 17.92 24.67
N LEU A 42 -33.97 18.66 25.78
CA LEU A 42 -35.03 18.65 26.80
C LEU A 42 -36.01 19.83 26.72
N GLY A 43 -36.49 20.14 25.51
CA GLY A 43 -37.73 20.90 25.34
C GLY A 43 -38.94 20.04 25.66
N SER A 44 -39.75 20.45 26.65
CA SER A 44 -41.02 19.87 27.15
C SER A 44 -41.53 18.56 26.49
N VAL A 45 -41.53 17.44 27.22
CA VAL A 45 -42.39 16.29 26.89
C VAL A 45 -42.66 15.37 28.09
N GLN A 46 -43.93 14.97 28.26
CA GLN A 46 -44.41 13.98 29.24
C GLN A 46 -44.01 12.53 28.90
N ARG A 47 -42.76 12.26 28.49
CA ARG A 47 -42.29 10.89 28.16
C ARG A 47 -41.00 10.54 28.90
N TRP A 48 -40.94 9.32 29.43
CA TRP A 48 -39.70 8.75 29.98
C TRP A 48 -38.63 8.62 28.89
N ARG A 49 -37.39 8.97 29.21
CA ARG A 49 -36.21 8.75 28.36
C ARG A 49 -35.15 7.99 29.15
N GLN A 50 -34.56 6.98 28.53
CA GLN A 50 -33.49 6.21 29.14
C GLN A 50 -32.16 6.96 29.03
N VAL A 51 -31.39 6.98 30.10
CA VAL A 51 -30.00 7.47 30.14
C VAL A 51 -29.15 6.36 30.73
N LYS A 52 -27.95 6.12 30.16
CA LYS A 52 -27.02 5.07 30.59
C LYS A 52 -25.63 5.67 30.76
N GLY A 53 -24.82 5.09 31.64
CA GLY A 53 -23.42 5.45 31.84
C GLY A 53 -22.64 4.30 32.47
N TYR A 54 -21.33 4.28 32.21
CA TYR A 54 -20.40 3.35 32.83
C TYR A 54 -19.40 4.15 33.65
N PHE A 55 -19.18 3.73 34.89
CA PHE A 55 -18.29 4.41 35.81
C PHE A 55 -17.30 3.41 36.41
N THR A 56 -16.03 3.82 36.49
CA THR A 56 -14.95 2.98 37.03
C THR A 56 -14.40 3.65 38.29
N ALA A 57 -14.38 2.93 39.40
CA ALA A 57 -13.76 3.38 40.64
C ALA A 57 -12.23 3.46 40.48
N ALA A 58 -11.56 4.38 41.21
CA ALA A 58 -10.13 4.58 41.09
C ALA A 58 -9.31 3.53 41.88
N GLY A 59 -9.96 2.80 42.80
CA GLY A 59 -9.37 1.79 43.66
C GLY A 59 -9.25 2.29 45.10
N GLY A 60 -9.74 1.50 46.06
CA GLY A 60 -9.76 1.84 47.50
C GLY A 60 -11.13 2.26 48.04
N GLU A 61 -12.13 2.41 47.17
CA GLU A 61 -13.50 2.75 47.52
C GLU A 61 -14.31 1.48 47.87
N SER A 62 -15.16 1.55 48.90
CA SER A 62 -16.02 0.45 49.34
C SER A 62 -17.51 0.70 49.04
N PHE A 63 -17.87 1.95 48.73
CA PHE A 63 -19.24 2.41 48.52
C PHE A 63 -19.35 3.25 47.25
N PHE A 64 -20.55 3.23 46.65
CA PHE A 64 -20.91 4.18 45.60
C PHE A 64 -22.30 4.75 45.85
N THR A 65 -22.50 6.01 45.51
CA THR A 65 -23.76 6.73 45.64
C THR A 65 -24.16 7.29 44.29
N ILE A 66 -25.37 6.99 43.82
CA ILE A 66 -25.95 7.56 42.60
C ILE A 66 -26.91 8.67 43.02
N GLY A 67 -26.76 9.87 42.46
CA GLY A 67 -27.60 10.98 42.85
C GLY A 67 -27.36 12.24 42.03
N ASN A 68 -28.17 13.26 42.33
CA ASN A 68 -27.95 14.62 41.87
C ASN A 68 -27.14 15.37 42.94
N PHE A 69 -25.98 15.90 42.57
CA PHE A 69 -25.00 16.49 43.50
C PHE A 69 -25.02 18.03 43.51
N LEU A 70 -26.10 18.66 43.04
CA LEU A 70 -26.26 20.12 43.06
C LEU A 70 -26.06 20.68 44.48
N GLY A 71 -25.07 21.57 44.65
CA GLY A 71 -24.77 22.19 45.94
C GLY A 71 -24.26 21.22 47.02
N ALA A 72 -23.78 20.04 46.60
CA ALA A 72 -23.08 19.00 47.35
C ALA A 72 -23.69 18.55 48.69
N ASN A 73 -25.01 18.48 48.86
CA ASN A 73 -25.63 17.92 50.07
C ASN A 73 -26.10 16.47 49.87
N LEU A 74 -25.80 15.57 50.81
CA LEU A 74 -26.37 14.22 50.86
C LEU A 74 -27.54 14.21 51.83
N GLN A 75 -28.77 14.09 51.31
CA GLN A 75 -29.98 14.06 52.14
C GLN A 75 -30.86 12.87 51.78
N ARG A 76 -31.44 12.24 52.80
CA ARG A 76 -32.45 11.20 52.62
C ARG A 76 -33.85 11.83 52.51
N ILE A 77 -34.43 11.79 51.31
CA ILE A 77 -35.80 12.25 51.09
C ILE A 77 -36.74 11.04 51.13
N CYS A 78 -37.52 10.91 52.20
CA CYS A 78 -38.61 9.94 52.30
C CYS A 78 -39.93 10.67 52.60
N GLY A 79 -40.79 10.83 51.60
CA GLY A 79 -42.12 11.45 51.77
C GLY A 79 -42.93 11.55 50.48
N GLU A 80 -44.26 11.64 50.59
CA GLU A 80 -45.16 11.91 49.46
C GLU A 80 -45.00 13.35 48.94
N ALA A 81 -44.97 13.51 47.62
CA ALA A 81 -44.65 14.77 46.97
C ALA A 81 -45.89 15.68 46.81
N ASN A 82 -45.85 16.89 47.39
CA ASN A 82 -46.80 17.96 47.06
C ASN A 82 -46.41 18.68 45.74
N SER A 83 -47.44 19.08 44.99
CA SER A 83 -47.44 19.41 43.56
C SER A 83 -46.66 20.68 43.16
N ALA A 84 -45.43 20.52 42.69
CA ALA A 84 -44.75 21.48 41.82
C ALA A 84 -43.98 20.75 40.71
N SER A 85 -43.76 21.41 39.57
CA SER A 85 -43.08 20.89 38.38
C SER A 85 -41.68 20.33 38.71
N ARG A 86 -41.54 19.00 38.81
CA ARG A 86 -40.28 18.29 39.09
C ARG A 86 -39.95 17.30 37.98
N SER A 87 -38.66 17.00 37.84
CA SER A 87 -38.16 15.88 37.01
C SER A 87 -38.03 14.63 37.87
N TYR A 88 -38.39 13.45 37.34
CA TYR A 88 -38.29 12.16 38.03
C TYR A 88 -37.19 11.32 37.40
N TYR A 89 -36.44 10.60 38.25
CA TYR A 89 -35.51 9.56 37.81
C TYR A 89 -36.04 8.20 38.22
N PHE A 90 -36.01 7.26 37.30
CA PHE A 90 -36.22 5.85 37.59
C PHE A 90 -34.87 5.16 37.44
N LEU A 91 -34.32 4.68 38.57
CA LEU A 91 -33.07 3.93 38.58
C LEU A 91 -33.40 2.44 38.51
N ASP A 92 -32.95 1.80 37.43
CA ASP A 92 -33.11 0.37 37.19
C ASP A 92 -31.80 -0.18 36.60
N GLN A 93 -31.57 -1.48 36.75
CA GLN A 93 -30.43 -2.21 36.15
C GLN A 93 -29.03 -1.76 36.62
N VAL A 94 -28.86 -1.43 37.90
CA VAL A 94 -27.53 -1.18 38.46
C VAL A 94 -26.79 -2.51 38.67
N SER A 95 -25.63 -2.67 38.00
CA SER A 95 -24.77 -3.85 38.15
C SER A 95 -23.32 -3.44 38.41
N VAL A 96 -22.61 -4.24 39.20
CA VAL A 96 -21.19 -4.05 39.52
C VAL A 96 -20.43 -5.24 38.97
N VAL A 97 -19.49 -4.99 38.06
CA VAL A 97 -18.62 -6.01 37.48
C VAL A 97 -17.16 -5.73 37.84
N LYS A 98 -16.39 -6.78 38.12
CA LYS A 98 -14.96 -6.65 38.41
C LYS A 98 -14.25 -6.19 37.14
N ALA A 99 -13.64 -5.01 37.17
CA ALA A 99 -12.81 -4.54 36.07
C ALA A 99 -11.63 -5.51 35.89
N GLU A 100 -11.48 -6.09 34.70
CA GLU A 100 -10.20 -6.72 34.33
C GLU A 100 -9.13 -5.63 34.36
N PRO A 101 -7.90 -5.93 34.83
CA PRO A 101 -6.83 -4.94 34.82
C PRO A 101 -6.62 -4.47 33.38
N GLN A 102 -7.09 -3.27 33.08
CA GLN A 102 -6.71 -2.63 31.84
C GLN A 102 -5.21 -2.41 31.90
N PRO A 103 -4.46 -2.66 30.82
CA PRO A 103 -3.12 -2.12 30.70
C PRO A 103 -3.26 -0.63 31.06
N GLN A 104 -2.47 -0.16 32.03
CA GLN A 104 -2.37 1.29 32.23
C GLN A 104 -2.13 1.88 30.84
N PRO A 105 -2.91 2.88 30.40
CA PRO A 105 -2.57 3.57 29.17
C PRO A 105 -1.11 3.97 29.33
N ARG A 106 -0.23 3.36 28.52
CA ARG A 106 1.11 3.90 28.36
C ARG A 106 0.91 5.39 28.07
N PRO A 107 1.76 6.27 28.61
CA PRO A 107 1.66 7.70 28.36
C PRO A 107 1.27 7.91 26.90
N GLN A 108 0.19 8.67 26.66
CA GLN A 108 -0.25 9.05 25.31
C GLN A 108 1.00 9.29 24.46
N PRO A 109 1.10 8.72 23.25
CA PRO A 109 2.33 8.81 22.46
C PRO A 109 2.75 10.28 22.43
N HIS A 110 3.80 10.60 23.17
CA HIS A 110 4.34 11.95 23.20
C HIS A 110 4.65 12.28 21.76
N LEU A 111 3.97 13.28 21.18
CA LEU A 111 4.23 13.89 19.86
C LEU A 111 5.53 13.33 19.29
N THR A 112 5.47 12.21 18.56
CA THR A 112 6.73 11.47 18.32
C THR A 112 7.57 12.35 17.42
N PRO A 113 8.73 12.85 17.85
CA PRO A 113 9.43 13.84 17.05
C PRO A 113 10.02 13.19 15.79
N ALA A 114 10.29 13.98 14.75
CA ALA A 114 10.82 13.47 13.49
C ALA A 114 12.04 12.56 13.70
N CYS A 115 12.02 11.37 13.09
CA CYS A 115 13.11 10.41 13.16
C CYS A 115 14.25 10.71 12.18
N SER A 116 14.12 11.74 11.33
CA SER A 116 15.14 12.10 10.35
C SER A 116 15.17 13.60 10.07
N CYS A 117 16.34 14.11 9.66
CA CYS A 117 16.56 15.49 9.27
C CYS A 117 17.69 15.56 8.24
N THR A 118 17.45 16.27 7.13
CA THR A 118 18.44 16.50 6.08
C THR A 118 18.89 17.95 6.12
N ILE A 119 20.21 18.16 6.18
CA ILE A 119 20.83 19.50 6.22
C ILE A 119 21.63 19.70 4.93
N PHE A 120 21.41 20.82 4.24
CA PHE A 120 22.14 21.18 3.04
C PHE A 120 23.31 22.14 3.34
N PHE A 121 24.33 22.11 2.50
CA PHE A 121 25.57 22.87 2.66
C PHE A 121 25.97 23.61 1.40
N GLU A 122 26.61 24.76 1.59
CA GLU A 122 27.28 25.49 0.52
C GLU A 122 28.48 24.73 -0.05
N THR A 123 28.85 25.08 -1.29
CA THR A 123 29.98 24.47 -2.00
C THR A 123 31.28 24.61 -1.21
N GLY A 124 31.99 23.49 -1.03
CA GLY A 124 33.26 23.45 -0.27
C GLY A 124 33.13 23.71 1.24
N SER A 125 31.93 23.98 1.77
CA SER A 125 31.71 24.33 3.17
C SER A 125 31.22 23.15 4.01
N SER A 126 31.60 23.14 5.29
CA SER A 126 31.04 22.28 6.33
C SER A 126 30.35 23.08 7.44
N GLN A 127 30.11 24.37 7.22
CA GLN A 127 29.41 25.24 8.16
C GLN A 127 27.89 25.02 8.04
N ILE A 128 27.23 24.82 9.17
CA ILE A 128 25.77 24.73 9.25
C ILE A 128 25.23 26.16 9.22
N ALA A 129 24.15 26.39 8.47
CA ALA A 129 23.51 27.70 8.42
C ALA A 129 22.95 28.09 9.79
N GLU A 130 23.07 29.37 10.16
CA GLU A 130 22.51 29.91 11.41
C GLU A 130 21.23 30.71 11.11
N PRO A 131 20.10 30.45 11.80
CA PRO A 131 19.93 29.44 12.85
C PRO A 131 19.90 28.00 12.31
N ALA A 132 20.36 27.05 13.12
CA ALA A 132 20.34 25.63 12.76
C ALA A 132 18.92 25.14 12.40
N PRO A 133 18.79 24.15 11.48
CA PRO A 133 17.48 23.64 11.07
C PRO A 133 16.65 23.08 12.22
N GLN A 134 15.37 23.47 12.30
CA GLN A 134 14.43 23.03 13.34
C GLN A 134 14.28 21.50 13.41
N CYS A 135 14.44 20.79 12.28
CA CYS A 135 14.36 19.34 12.26
C CYS A 135 15.42 18.65 13.14
N LEU A 136 16.56 19.30 13.44
CA LEU A 136 17.57 18.72 14.34
C LEU A 136 17.08 18.64 15.78
N GLN A 137 16.35 19.65 16.23
CA GLN A 137 15.74 19.66 17.56
C GLN A 137 14.68 18.57 17.67
N GLN A 138 13.93 18.32 16.60
CA GLN A 138 12.97 17.22 16.56
C GLN A 138 13.69 15.86 16.68
N VAL A 139 14.74 15.61 15.89
CA VAL A 139 15.52 14.35 16.00
C VAL A 139 16.09 14.15 17.40
N LEU A 140 16.55 15.21 18.06
CA LEU A 140 17.05 15.13 19.44
C LEU A 140 15.95 14.74 20.43
N LEU A 141 14.78 15.37 20.36
CA LEU A 141 13.64 15.03 21.22
C LEU A 141 13.21 13.57 21.00
N ALA A 142 13.24 13.07 19.76
CA ALA A 142 12.96 11.67 19.45
C ALA A 142 13.99 10.73 20.05
N ALA A 143 15.29 11.10 20.01
CA ALA A 143 16.35 10.30 20.60
C ALA A 143 16.23 10.20 22.13
N GLN A 144 15.73 11.27 22.78
CA GLN A 144 15.53 11.32 24.22
C GLN A 144 14.32 10.48 24.67
N SER A 145 13.25 10.44 23.88
CA SER A 145 12.05 9.65 24.20
C SER A 145 12.19 8.15 23.88
N ARG A 146 13.23 7.74 23.15
CA ARG A 146 13.43 6.36 22.68
C ARG A 146 14.76 5.77 23.18
N PRO A 147 14.82 5.29 24.44
CA PRO A 147 16.01 4.63 24.95
C PRO A 147 16.37 3.41 24.07
N GLY A 148 17.65 3.24 23.74
CA GLY A 148 18.16 2.16 22.90
C GLY A 148 18.29 2.48 21.41
N TRP A 149 17.67 3.55 20.91
CA TRP A 149 17.85 3.98 19.52
C TRP A 149 19.19 4.68 19.32
N GLN A 150 19.74 4.59 18.10
CA GLN A 150 21.02 5.20 17.72
C GLN A 150 20.83 6.30 16.69
N LEU A 151 21.55 7.41 16.83
CA LEU A 151 21.61 8.46 15.82
C LEU A 151 22.72 8.14 14.81
N GLN A 152 22.34 7.95 13.57
CA GLN A 152 23.25 7.83 12.44
C GLN A 152 23.33 9.16 11.68
N ILE A 153 24.55 9.61 11.39
CA ILE A 153 24.82 10.87 10.69
C ILE A 153 25.69 10.56 9.48
N ASP A 154 25.11 10.71 8.30
CA ASP A 154 25.73 10.38 7.02
C ASP A 154 26.09 11.66 6.26
N GLY A 155 27.38 11.86 6.00
CA GLY A 155 27.88 13.01 5.24
C GLY A 155 28.08 12.72 3.76
N HIS A 156 27.64 13.66 2.91
CA HIS A 156 27.72 13.58 1.45
C HIS A 156 28.35 14.86 0.84
N THR A 157 28.89 14.72 -0.37
CA THR A 157 29.34 15.83 -1.22
C THR A 157 28.73 15.72 -2.61
N ASP A 158 28.87 16.77 -3.41
CA ASP A 158 28.68 16.67 -4.86
C ASP A 158 29.89 15.99 -5.54
N ASP A 159 29.85 15.92 -6.85
CA ASP A 159 30.82 15.29 -7.76
C ASP A 159 32.08 16.14 -7.98
N ILE A 160 32.16 17.35 -7.42
CA ILE A 160 33.29 18.25 -7.62
C ILE A 160 34.43 17.94 -6.65
N GLY A 161 35.63 17.70 -7.18
CA GLY A 161 36.85 17.43 -6.40
C GLY A 161 37.27 15.96 -6.39
N GLY A 162 38.47 15.69 -5.87
CA GLY A 162 38.99 14.33 -5.79
C GLY A 162 38.34 13.50 -4.66
N GLU A 163 38.24 12.18 -4.83
CA GLU A 163 37.63 11.26 -3.85
C GLU A 163 38.12 11.49 -2.41
N ARG A 164 39.44 11.64 -2.22
CA ARG A 164 40.04 11.91 -0.91
C ARG A 164 39.59 13.23 -0.30
N ALA A 165 39.44 14.28 -1.11
CA ALA A 165 38.95 15.58 -0.65
C ALA A 165 37.47 15.50 -0.26
N ASN A 166 36.67 14.81 -1.08
CA ASN A 166 35.24 14.63 -0.86
C ASN A 166 34.93 13.77 0.38
N ARG A 167 35.72 12.73 0.64
CA ARG A 167 35.63 11.97 1.90
C ARG A 167 35.97 12.81 3.13
N LYS A 168 36.99 13.68 3.05
CA LYS A 168 37.31 14.60 4.15
C LYS A 168 36.20 15.63 4.38
N LEU A 169 35.67 16.23 3.32
CA LEU A 169 34.63 17.26 3.42
C LEU A 169 33.31 16.70 3.97
N SER A 170 32.87 15.53 3.46
CA SER A 170 31.70 14.84 4.02
C SER A 170 31.87 14.47 5.49
N ALA A 171 33.04 13.97 5.90
CA ALA A 171 33.34 13.70 7.31
C ALA A 171 33.30 14.98 8.18
N ALA A 172 33.81 16.11 7.67
CA ALA A 172 33.77 17.40 8.36
C ALA A 172 32.32 17.90 8.55
N ARG A 173 31.47 17.77 7.52
CA ARG A 173 30.04 18.10 7.58
C ARG A 173 29.31 17.26 8.61
N ALA A 174 29.43 15.93 8.52
CA ALA A 174 28.79 15.02 9.46
C ALA A 174 29.29 15.24 10.89
N GLY A 175 30.59 15.52 11.07
CA GLY A 175 31.18 15.89 12.35
C GLY A 175 30.65 17.20 12.93
N ALA A 176 30.31 18.20 12.10
CA ALA A 176 29.69 19.44 12.56
C ALA A 176 28.29 19.17 13.15
N VAL A 177 27.49 18.36 12.46
CA VAL A 177 26.16 17.96 12.94
C VAL A 177 26.26 17.12 14.22
N ALA A 178 27.20 16.17 14.26
CA ALA A 178 27.44 15.37 15.45
C ALA A 178 27.82 16.21 16.68
N ARG A 179 28.59 17.29 16.51
CA ARG A 179 28.92 18.22 17.61
C ARG A 179 27.67 18.90 18.18
N LEU A 180 26.75 19.36 17.33
CA LEU A 180 25.49 19.96 17.79
C LEU A 180 24.69 19.01 18.68
N PHE A 181 24.56 17.73 18.30
CA PHE A 181 23.86 16.75 19.14
C PHE A 181 24.58 16.48 20.46
N LYS A 182 25.92 16.44 20.46
CA LYS A 182 26.71 16.25 21.69
C LYS A 182 26.59 17.44 22.66
N GLU A 183 26.61 18.66 22.13
CA GLU A 183 26.42 19.89 22.91
C GLU A 183 25.02 19.93 23.55
N GLN A 184 24.04 19.31 22.91
CA GLN A 184 22.69 19.12 23.43
C GLN A 184 22.51 17.84 24.27
N SER A 185 23.60 17.37 24.89
CA SER A 185 23.63 16.24 25.84
C SER A 185 23.31 14.85 25.26
N MET A 186 23.45 14.64 23.94
CA MET A 186 23.37 13.28 23.38
C MET A 186 24.68 12.51 23.62
N PRO A 187 24.65 11.31 24.24
CA PRO A 187 25.86 10.53 24.51
C PRO A 187 26.59 10.13 23.23
N SER A 188 27.94 10.19 23.24
CA SER A 188 28.74 9.90 22.04
C SER A 188 28.59 8.47 21.56
N GLU A 189 28.36 7.51 22.47
CA GLU A 189 28.11 6.11 22.14
C GLU A 189 26.79 5.87 21.38
N LYS A 190 25.86 6.83 21.42
CA LYS A 190 24.61 6.78 20.65
C LYS A 190 24.73 7.44 19.28
N ILE A 191 25.88 8.03 18.94
CA ILE A 191 26.08 8.76 17.67
C ILE A 191 27.07 8.01 16.79
N SER A 192 26.60 7.56 15.64
CA SER A 192 27.41 6.97 14.58
C SER A 192 27.59 7.99 13.45
N VAL A 193 28.82 8.21 13.01
CA VAL A 193 29.16 9.16 11.94
C VAL A 193 29.78 8.41 10.78
N ARG A 194 29.21 8.57 9.58
CA ARG A 194 29.73 8.01 8.33
C ARG A 194 29.98 9.11 7.29
N SER A 195 30.91 8.84 6.39
CA SER A 195 31.29 9.76 5.31
C SER A 195 31.35 9.03 3.98
N PHE A 196 30.55 9.46 3.01
CA PHE A 196 30.46 8.82 1.69
C PHE A 196 31.14 9.63 0.58
N GLY A 197 31.49 10.90 0.83
CA GLY A 197 31.90 11.80 -0.25
C GLY A 197 30.83 11.86 -1.34
N ALA A 198 31.24 11.71 -2.60
CA ALA A 198 30.35 11.73 -3.76
C ALA A 198 29.74 10.36 -4.10
N SER A 199 30.06 9.30 -3.35
CA SER A 199 29.74 7.91 -3.75
C SER A 199 28.28 7.51 -3.56
N ARG A 200 27.46 8.37 -2.95
CA ARG A 200 26.02 8.17 -2.71
C ARG A 200 25.26 9.47 -3.04
N PRO A 201 25.17 9.85 -4.32
CA PRO A 201 24.47 11.06 -4.73
C PRO A 201 22.96 10.91 -4.49
N ALA A 202 22.29 11.97 -4.05
CA ALA A 202 20.82 12.06 -4.07
C ALA A 202 20.28 12.43 -5.47
N SER A 203 21.13 12.99 -6.33
CA SER A 203 20.82 13.29 -7.72
C SER A 203 22.05 13.00 -8.58
N HIS A 204 21.87 12.26 -9.66
CA HIS A 204 22.90 12.02 -10.66
C HIS A 204 23.09 13.20 -11.62
N SER A 205 22.22 14.21 -11.55
CA SER A 205 22.31 15.39 -12.41
C SER A 205 23.58 16.21 -12.10
N PRO A 206 24.42 16.51 -13.11
CA PRO A 206 25.58 17.37 -12.94
C PRO A 206 25.22 18.86 -12.84
N ALA A 207 23.92 19.21 -12.95
CA ALA A 207 23.43 20.58 -12.83
C ALA A 207 23.65 21.16 -11.41
N PRO A 208 23.77 22.49 -11.25
CA PRO A 208 23.95 23.13 -9.94
C PRO A 208 22.90 22.71 -8.89
N GLU A 209 21.66 22.50 -9.31
CA GLU A 209 20.53 22.07 -8.48
C GLU A 209 20.72 20.63 -7.99
N GLY A 210 21.12 19.72 -8.89
CA GLY A 210 21.46 18.33 -8.54
C GLY A 210 22.63 18.26 -7.55
N ARG A 211 23.67 19.05 -7.80
CA ARG A 211 24.81 19.20 -6.87
C ARG A 211 24.38 19.77 -5.52
N ALA A 212 23.47 20.74 -5.49
CA ALA A 212 22.95 21.29 -4.25
C ALA A 212 22.23 20.24 -3.39
N ARG A 213 21.44 19.36 -4.03
CA ARG A 213 20.82 18.22 -3.35
C ARG A 213 21.87 17.24 -2.81
N ASN A 214 23.01 17.07 -3.50
CA ASN A 214 24.09 16.17 -3.07
C ASN A 214 24.91 16.70 -1.89
N ARG A 215 25.06 18.03 -1.75
CA ARG A 215 25.78 18.66 -0.64
C ARG A 215 24.96 18.63 0.65
N ARG A 216 24.89 17.46 1.29
CA ARG A 216 24.01 17.25 2.44
C ARG A 216 24.62 16.43 3.57
N VAL A 217 23.97 16.49 4.73
CA VAL A 217 24.07 15.52 5.82
C VAL A 217 22.69 15.00 6.14
N GLU A 218 22.56 13.68 6.25
CA GLU A 218 21.35 13.01 6.70
C GLU A 218 21.55 12.53 8.14
N ALA A 219 20.77 13.06 9.08
CA ALA A 219 20.72 12.61 10.47
C ALA A 219 19.46 11.76 10.65
N ARG A 220 19.62 10.48 11.02
CA ARG A 220 18.53 9.49 11.13
C ARG A 220 18.60 8.75 12.46
N LEU A 221 17.48 8.65 13.14
CA LEU A 221 17.35 7.84 14.35
C LEU A 221 16.96 6.42 13.97
N LEU A 222 17.83 5.47 14.29
CA LEU A 222 17.70 4.05 13.96
C LEU A 222 17.21 3.25 15.16
N PRO A 223 16.16 2.44 15.00
CA PRO A 223 15.70 1.53 16.04
C PRO A 223 16.68 0.35 16.24
N PRO A 224 16.66 -0.31 17.42
CA PRO A 224 17.44 -1.53 17.65
C PRO A 224 17.02 -2.66 16.70
N PRO A 225 17.92 -3.59 16.34
CA PRO A 225 17.59 -4.74 15.50
C PRO A 225 16.42 -5.56 16.07
N LEU A 226 15.55 -6.04 15.18
CA LEU A 226 14.41 -6.87 15.57
C LEU A 226 14.86 -8.29 15.94
N GLN A 227 14.24 -8.84 16.98
CA GLN A 227 14.45 -10.22 17.42
C GLN A 227 13.57 -11.20 16.62
N VAL A 228 13.89 -12.49 16.66
CA VAL A 228 13.17 -13.54 15.92
C VAL A 228 11.67 -13.55 16.24
N TRP A 229 11.30 -13.43 17.51
CA TRP A 229 9.89 -13.42 17.92
C TRP A 229 9.18 -12.12 17.50
N GLN A 230 9.89 -10.99 17.37
CA GLN A 230 9.30 -9.75 16.84
C GLN A 230 8.98 -9.88 15.36
N PHE A 231 9.78 -10.61 14.57
CA PHE A 231 9.39 -10.95 13.20
C PHE A 231 8.14 -11.83 13.15
N GLN A 232 8.01 -12.80 14.05
CA GLN A 232 6.78 -13.60 14.16
C GLN A 232 5.57 -12.73 14.57
N ALA A 233 5.76 -11.77 15.46
CA ALA A 233 4.74 -10.78 15.79
C ALA A 233 4.38 -9.92 14.57
N LEU A 234 5.34 -9.45 13.78
CA LEU A 234 5.08 -8.71 12.55
C LEU A 234 4.30 -9.54 11.51
N GLU A 235 4.62 -10.83 11.38
CA GLU A 235 3.85 -11.75 10.52
C GLU A 235 2.40 -11.89 11.01
N ALA A 236 2.19 -12.03 12.33
CA ALA A 236 0.85 -12.09 12.92
C ALA A 236 0.06 -10.78 12.74
N PHE A 237 0.73 -9.64 12.95
CA PHE A 237 0.16 -8.30 12.74
C PHE A 237 -0.23 -8.10 11.27
N ALA A 238 0.63 -8.46 10.33
CA ALA A 238 0.39 -8.31 8.89
C ALA A 238 -0.83 -9.11 8.41
N VAL A 239 -1.03 -10.32 8.94
CA VAL A 239 -2.19 -11.16 8.65
C VAL A 239 -3.46 -10.56 9.23
N LEU A 240 -3.46 -10.14 10.50
CA LEU A 240 -4.61 -9.47 11.12
C LEU A 240 -4.95 -8.15 10.43
N TYR A 241 -3.93 -7.39 10.03
CA TYR A 241 -4.08 -6.15 9.27
C TYR A 241 -4.90 -6.37 7.99
N GLY A 242 -4.54 -7.37 7.19
CA GLY A 242 -5.27 -7.70 5.96
C GLY A 242 -6.71 -8.12 6.22
N TYR A 243 -6.91 -9.04 7.17
CA TYR A 243 -8.24 -9.53 7.50
C TYR A 243 -9.16 -8.42 8.02
N VAL A 244 -8.66 -7.57 8.91
CA VAL A 244 -9.43 -6.45 9.47
C VAL A 244 -9.71 -5.39 8.41
N ARG A 245 -8.68 -4.90 7.72
CA ARG A 245 -8.80 -3.83 6.73
C ARG A 245 -9.79 -4.16 5.62
N PHE A 246 -9.72 -5.40 5.11
CA PHE A 246 -10.46 -5.76 3.90
C PHE A 246 -11.77 -6.49 4.20
N PHE A 247 -11.87 -7.23 5.30
CA PHE A 247 -13.00 -8.16 5.50
C PHE A 247 -13.83 -7.91 6.76
N HIS A 248 -13.39 -7.05 7.69
CA HIS A 248 -14.20 -6.71 8.86
C HIS A 248 -15.09 -5.48 8.56
N PRO A 249 -16.44 -5.58 8.67
CA PRO A 249 -17.33 -4.54 8.14
C PRO A 249 -17.65 -3.43 9.15
N TYR A 250 -16.68 -3.05 10.00
CA TYR A 250 -16.87 -1.99 10.98
C TYR A 250 -16.81 -0.61 10.31
N ALA A 251 -17.98 0.01 10.15
CA ALA A 251 -18.16 1.25 9.39
C ALA A 251 -17.22 2.41 9.78
N PRO A 252 -16.99 2.71 11.07
CA PRO A 252 -16.17 3.87 11.44
C PRO A 252 -14.73 3.80 10.94
N ALA A 253 -14.17 2.59 10.82
CA ALA A 253 -12.78 2.41 10.41
C ALA A 253 -12.56 2.47 8.88
N GLU A 254 -13.62 2.64 8.08
CA GLU A 254 -13.54 2.69 6.62
C GLU A 254 -12.67 3.85 6.13
N GLY A 255 -12.74 5.00 6.80
CA GLY A 255 -11.98 6.21 6.46
C GLY A 255 -10.56 6.30 7.04
N LEU A 256 -10.10 5.28 7.78
CA LEU A 256 -8.79 5.29 8.42
C LEU A 256 -7.66 5.37 7.38
N ASP A 257 -6.59 6.11 7.68
CA ASP A 257 -5.33 6.00 6.92
C ASP A 257 -4.66 4.65 7.23
N TRP A 258 -5.06 3.62 6.47
CA TRP A 258 -4.57 2.27 6.62
C TRP A 258 -3.07 2.12 6.31
N ASN A 259 -2.47 3.04 5.54
CA ASN A 259 -1.03 3.02 5.27
C ASN A 259 -0.26 3.50 6.50
N ARG A 260 -0.73 4.58 7.15
CA ARG A 260 -0.19 5.02 8.45
C ARG A 260 -0.44 4.00 9.55
N PHE A 261 -1.61 3.36 9.59
CA PHE A 261 -1.89 2.30 10.55
C PHE A 261 -0.92 1.13 10.44
N ALA A 262 -0.56 0.72 9.21
CA ALA A 262 0.45 -0.31 8.99
C ALA A 262 1.83 0.11 9.56
N ALA A 263 2.30 1.31 9.23
CA ALA A 263 3.60 1.81 9.72
C ALA A 263 3.61 2.02 11.24
N TYR A 264 2.52 2.53 11.80
CA TYR A 264 2.35 2.69 13.24
C TYR A 264 2.38 1.34 13.95
N GLY A 265 1.59 0.36 13.49
CA GLY A 265 1.55 -0.98 14.07
C GLY A 265 2.90 -1.71 14.01
N VAL A 266 3.65 -1.57 12.92
CA VAL A 266 5.03 -2.07 12.82
C VAL A 266 5.92 -1.46 13.91
N GLY A 267 5.87 -0.13 14.07
CA GLY A 267 6.63 0.57 15.10
C GLY A 267 6.28 0.06 16.51
N ARG A 268 4.98 -0.10 16.80
CA ARG A 268 4.49 -0.62 18.09
C ARG A 268 4.97 -2.05 18.36
N VAL A 269 5.05 -2.90 17.34
CA VAL A 269 5.63 -4.25 17.48
C VAL A 269 7.15 -4.20 17.69
N GLY A 270 7.84 -3.30 17.00
CA GLY A 270 9.29 -3.10 17.15
C GLY A 270 9.72 -2.56 18.52
N GLU A 271 8.82 -1.87 19.23
CA GLU A 271 9.01 -1.34 20.58
C GLU A 271 8.73 -2.36 21.70
N LEU A 272 8.24 -3.56 21.37
CA LEU A 272 7.99 -4.59 22.37
C LEU A 272 9.31 -5.13 22.92
N GLU A 273 9.41 -5.23 24.24
CA GLU A 273 10.58 -5.78 24.91
C GLU A 273 10.42 -7.28 25.18
N LYS A 274 9.18 -7.76 25.29
CA LYS A 274 8.86 -9.14 25.61
C LYS A 274 7.70 -9.70 24.76
N GLU A 275 7.75 -11.00 24.48
CA GLU A 275 6.73 -11.70 23.68
C GLU A 275 5.33 -11.65 24.34
N GLU A 276 5.25 -11.63 25.66
CA GLU A 276 3.99 -11.59 26.40
C GLU A 276 3.20 -10.30 26.13
N GLU A 277 3.87 -9.23 25.70
CA GLU A 277 3.27 -7.94 25.37
C GLU A 277 2.55 -7.92 24.01
N CYS A 278 2.79 -8.91 23.13
CA CYS A 278 2.19 -8.94 21.80
C CYS A 278 0.66 -8.95 21.85
N LEU A 279 0.07 -9.85 22.63
CA LEU A 279 -1.39 -9.98 22.72
C LEU A 279 -2.07 -8.69 23.23
N PRO A 280 -1.67 -8.08 24.37
CA PRO A 280 -2.30 -6.84 24.83
C PRO A 280 -2.11 -5.69 23.83
N VAL A 281 -0.96 -5.59 23.17
CA VAL A 281 -0.72 -4.54 22.15
C VAL A 281 -1.55 -4.77 20.89
N PHE A 282 -1.76 -6.01 20.45
CA PHE A 282 -2.67 -6.27 19.33
C PHE A 282 -4.11 -5.93 19.68
N ARG A 283 -4.54 -6.24 20.92
CA ARG A 283 -5.85 -5.84 21.40
C ARG A 283 -6.00 -4.32 21.41
N GLU A 284 -4.99 -3.59 21.88
CA GLU A 284 -4.95 -2.12 21.85
C GLU A 284 -5.04 -1.57 20.42
N LEU A 285 -4.25 -2.10 19.49
CA LEU A 285 -4.19 -1.65 18.10
C LEU A 285 -5.49 -1.92 17.32
N PHE A 286 -6.07 -3.11 17.49
CA PHE A 286 -7.21 -3.53 16.67
C PHE A 286 -8.57 -3.22 17.29
N TYR A 287 -8.66 -2.95 18.60
CA TYR A 287 -9.94 -2.59 19.23
C TYR A 287 -10.65 -1.42 18.53
N PRO A 288 -9.97 -0.29 18.23
CA PRO A 288 -10.64 0.87 17.65
C PRO A 288 -11.18 0.62 16.24
N VAL A 289 -10.63 -0.36 15.53
CA VAL A 289 -10.92 -0.62 14.10
C VAL A 289 -11.70 -1.92 13.86
N ALA A 290 -11.69 -2.82 14.82
CA ALA A 290 -12.42 -4.08 14.81
C ALA A 290 -12.80 -4.49 16.24
N PRO A 291 -13.76 -3.79 16.87
CA PRO A 291 -14.13 -4.05 18.26
C PRO A 291 -14.72 -5.44 18.48
N THR A 292 -15.18 -6.15 17.45
CA THR A 292 -15.70 -7.52 17.60
C THR A 292 -14.67 -8.62 17.30
N LEU A 293 -13.44 -8.25 16.91
CA LEU A 293 -12.34 -9.19 16.80
C LEU A 293 -12.08 -9.81 18.18
N ALA A 294 -11.97 -11.14 18.23
CA ALA A 294 -11.55 -11.86 19.42
C ALA A 294 -10.10 -12.34 19.25
N LEU A 295 -9.27 -12.11 20.27
CA LEU A 295 -7.87 -12.54 20.29
C LEU A 295 -7.56 -13.32 21.57
N GLY A 296 -6.73 -14.35 21.46
CA GLY A 296 -6.24 -15.12 22.60
C GLY A 296 -4.95 -15.86 22.32
N ARG A 297 -4.49 -16.64 23.31
CA ARG A 297 -3.41 -17.63 23.15
C ARG A 297 -4.00 -19.03 23.01
N GLN A 298 -3.37 -19.85 22.19
CA GLN A 298 -3.75 -21.23 21.91
C GLN A 298 -3.96 -22.03 23.21
N GLY A 299 -5.09 -22.72 23.32
CA GLY A 299 -5.52 -23.44 24.53
C GLY A 299 -6.31 -22.59 25.54
N GLY A 300 -6.35 -21.27 25.39
CA GLY A 300 -7.23 -20.36 26.11
C GLY A 300 -8.45 -19.93 25.30
N LYS A 301 -9.44 -19.31 25.97
CA LYS A 301 -10.61 -18.75 25.29
C LYS A 301 -10.23 -17.45 24.55
N ALA A 302 -10.63 -17.29 23.29
CA ALA A 302 -10.53 -15.99 22.63
C ALA A 302 -11.49 -15.02 23.33
N LEU A 303 -11.01 -13.82 23.65
CA LEU A 303 -11.86 -12.78 24.22
C LEU A 303 -12.15 -11.76 23.14
N ALA A 304 -13.43 -11.60 22.82
CA ALA A 304 -13.91 -10.50 21.99
C ALA A 304 -13.52 -9.18 22.65
N LEU A 305 -13.04 -8.25 21.84
CA LEU A 305 -12.65 -6.93 22.30
C LEU A 305 -13.86 -6.16 22.86
N ALA A 306 -15.04 -6.33 22.26
CA ALA A 306 -16.34 -5.84 22.68
C ALA A 306 -17.41 -6.91 22.40
N PRO A 307 -18.55 -6.89 23.11
CA PRO A 307 -19.68 -7.78 22.81
C PRO A 307 -20.17 -7.57 21.37
N ALA A 308 -20.56 -8.66 20.71
CA ALA A 308 -21.18 -8.59 19.39
C ALA A 308 -22.47 -7.74 19.47
N PRO A 309 -22.75 -6.90 18.47
CA PRO A 309 -24.00 -6.13 18.45
C PRO A 309 -25.22 -7.07 18.44
N PRO A 310 -26.39 -6.61 18.93
CA PRO A 310 -27.62 -7.39 18.89
C PRO A 310 -27.99 -7.79 17.45
N GLN A 311 -28.62 -8.96 17.27
CA GLN A 311 -28.97 -9.49 15.95
C GLN A 311 -29.97 -8.57 15.23
N SER A 312 -29.56 -8.05 14.07
CA SER A 312 -30.40 -7.32 13.11
C SER A 312 -30.81 -8.26 11.97
N ALA A 313 -31.96 -8.00 11.35
CA ALA A 313 -32.41 -8.72 10.15
C ALA A 313 -31.60 -8.32 8.89
N ALA A 314 -30.97 -7.14 8.90
CA ALA A 314 -30.07 -6.67 7.86
C ALA A 314 -28.61 -6.82 8.32
N LEU A 315 -27.74 -7.19 7.39
CA LEU A 315 -26.34 -7.52 7.66
C LEU A 315 -25.43 -6.65 6.80
N THR A 316 -24.33 -6.17 7.39
CA THR A 316 -23.24 -5.49 6.69
C THR A 316 -22.02 -6.40 6.58
N TYR A 317 -21.36 -6.36 5.42
CA TYR A 317 -20.22 -7.19 5.07
C TYR A 317 -19.45 -6.60 3.88
N TRP A 318 -18.23 -7.04 3.65
CA TRP A 318 -17.46 -6.65 2.47
C TRP A 318 -17.67 -7.62 1.30
N GLN A 319 -17.72 -7.06 0.09
CA GLN A 319 -17.56 -7.80 -1.16
C GLN A 319 -16.39 -7.21 -1.94
N HIS A 320 -15.59 -8.06 -2.55
CA HIS A 320 -14.52 -7.65 -3.44
C HIS A 320 -14.68 -8.26 -4.82
N TYR A 321 -14.47 -7.45 -5.83
CA TYR A 321 -14.62 -7.78 -7.22
C TYR A 321 -13.30 -7.51 -7.92
N GLY A 322 -12.76 -8.48 -8.67
CA GLY A 322 -11.49 -8.32 -9.36
C GLY A 322 -11.57 -7.32 -10.53
N TYR A 323 -10.42 -7.04 -11.12
CA TYR A 323 -10.31 -6.16 -12.29
C TYR A 323 -11.24 -6.57 -13.44
N ARG A 324 -11.90 -5.58 -14.05
CA ARG A 324 -12.70 -5.73 -15.27
C ARG A 324 -12.13 -4.88 -16.39
N ILE A 325 -12.02 -5.47 -17.59
CA ILE A 325 -11.58 -4.73 -18.79
C ILE A 325 -12.52 -3.55 -19.04
N GLY A 326 -11.95 -2.34 -19.12
CA GLY A 326 -12.68 -1.11 -19.42
C GLY A 326 -13.10 -0.29 -18.18
N GLU A 327 -12.77 -0.73 -16.96
CA GLU A 327 -13.14 -0.05 -15.72
C GLU A 327 -11.93 0.25 -14.82
N GLY A 328 -11.32 1.42 -15.06
CA GLY A 328 -10.25 1.93 -14.21
C GLY A 328 -8.94 1.13 -14.27
N ASN A 329 -8.03 1.46 -13.35
CA ASN A 329 -6.72 0.80 -13.20
C ASN A 329 -6.60 0.02 -11.89
N ASP A 330 -7.66 -0.04 -11.08
CA ASP A 330 -7.63 -0.71 -9.79
C ASP A 330 -7.69 -2.23 -9.98
N VAL A 331 -6.77 -2.94 -9.34
CA VAL A 331 -6.68 -4.42 -9.43
C VAL A 331 -7.88 -5.15 -8.82
N TYR A 332 -8.67 -4.45 -7.99
CA TYR A 332 -9.94 -4.89 -7.45
C TYR A 332 -10.80 -3.68 -7.07
N GLN A 333 -12.11 -3.89 -7.00
CA GLN A 333 -13.09 -3.00 -6.41
C GLN A 333 -13.63 -3.62 -5.12
N SER A 334 -13.77 -2.81 -4.07
CA SER A 334 -14.38 -3.24 -2.81
C SER A 334 -15.62 -2.43 -2.51
N ILE A 335 -16.64 -3.06 -1.96
CA ILE A 335 -17.78 -2.36 -1.37
C ILE A 335 -18.13 -2.95 -0.01
N ARG A 336 -18.48 -2.08 0.94
CA ARG A 336 -19.11 -2.50 2.19
C ARG A 336 -20.62 -2.46 2.00
N VAL A 337 -21.21 -3.62 1.80
CA VAL A 337 -22.66 -3.76 1.65
C VAL A 337 -23.34 -3.34 2.94
N SER A 338 -24.32 -2.45 2.85
CA SER A 338 -25.15 -1.99 3.97
C SER A 338 -26.54 -1.66 3.43
N PRO A 339 -27.49 -2.60 3.53
CA PRO A 339 -28.87 -2.37 3.13
C PRO A 339 -29.51 -1.13 3.79
N ALA A 340 -29.20 -0.85 5.06
CA ALA A 340 -29.71 0.30 5.81
C ALA A 340 -29.17 1.63 5.27
N ALA A 341 -27.95 1.65 4.74
CA ALA A 341 -27.36 2.82 4.08
C ALA A 341 -27.67 2.87 2.56
N GLY A 342 -28.47 1.92 2.04
CA GLY A 342 -28.79 1.84 0.60
C GLY A 342 -27.63 1.38 -0.29
N VAL A 343 -26.57 0.82 0.29
CA VAL A 343 -25.38 0.35 -0.45
C VAL A 343 -25.63 -1.09 -0.91
N ALA A 344 -25.89 -1.24 -2.21
CA ALA A 344 -26.18 -2.52 -2.85
C ALA A 344 -24.91 -3.39 -3.05
N PRO A 345 -25.05 -4.74 -3.08
CA PRO A 345 -23.93 -5.63 -3.37
C PRO A 345 -23.45 -5.52 -4.83
N LEU A 346 -22.16 -5.79 -5.05
CA LEU A 346 -21.54 -5.90 -6.38
C LEU A 346 -22.00 -7.16 -7.12
N PHE A 347 -22.28 -8.24 -6.37
CA PHE A 347 -22.74 -9.52 -6.91
C PHE A 347 -23.60 -10.28 -5.89
N GLU A 348 -24.33 -11.30 -6.35
CA GLU A 348 -25.16 -12.14 -5.48
C GLU A 348 -24.30 -12.97 -4.51
N GLY A 349 -24.64 -12.92 -3.22
CA GLY A 349 -24.01 -13.72 -2.16
C GLY A 349 -23.52 -12.89 -0.98
N ALA A 350 -23.34 -13.53 0.17
CA ALA A 350 -22.81 -12.91 1.38
C ALA A 350 -21.89 -13.91 2.12
N PRO A 351 -20.94 -13.45 2.94
CA PRO A 351 -20.15 -14.34 3.79
C PRO A 351 -21.05 -15.08 4.80
N SER A 352 -20.50 -16.13 5.40
CA SER A 352 -21.19 -16.84 6.49
C SER A 352 -21.21 -15.99 7.76
N SER A 353 -22.22 -16.15 8.61
CA SER A 353 -22.24 -15.59 9.96
C SER A 353 -21.23 -16.23 10.90
N GLU A 354 -20.67 -17.39 10.55
CA GLU A 354 -19.57 -18.02 11.30
C GLU A 354 -18.31 -17.14 11.21
N PRO A 355 -17.67 -16.80 12.34
CA PRO A 355 -16.43 -16.01 12.33
C PRO A 355 -15.31 -16.70 11.56
N TRP A 356 -14.53 -15.89 10.82
CA TRP A 356 -13.25 -16.31 10.27
C TRP A 356 -12.27 -16.52 11.42
N LYS A 357 -11.68 -17.71 11.51
CA LYS A 357 -10.83 -18.09 12.65
C LYS A 357 -9.57 -18.79 12.21
N GLY A 358 -8.51 -18.65 12.99
CA GLY A 358 -7.24 -19.26 12.66
C GLY A 358 -6.20 -19.09 13.76
N ILE A 359 -5.03 -19.67 13.49
CA ILE A 359 -3.84 -19.56 14.32
C ILE A 359 -2.83 -18.66 13.59
N LEU A 360 -2.28 -17.72 14.35
CA LEU A 360 -1.22 -16.80 13.96
C LEU A 360 0.10 -17.29 14.58
N PRO A 361 1.25 -16.77 14.12
CA PRO A 361 2.52 -16.95 14.82
C PRO A 361 2.43 -16.61 16.33
N LEU A 362 3.40 -17.11 17.12
CA LEU A 362 3.45 -17.00 18.59
C LEU A 362 2.30 -17.74 19.31
N GLY A 363 1.63 -18.68 18.63
CA GLY A 363 0.50 -19.41 19.19
C GLY A 363 -0.69 -18.52 19.52
N LEU A 364 -0.83 -17.37 18.86
CA LEU A 364 -2.00 -16.52 18.97
C LEU A 364 -3.14 -17.12 18.13
N HIS A 365 -4.37 -17.03 18.61
CA HIS A 365 -5.54 -17.40 17.82
C HIS A 365 -6.52 -16.24 17.76
N PHE A 366 -7.29 -16.19 16.68
CA PHE A 366 -8.27 -15.15 16.44
C PHE A 366 -9.62 -15.71 15.99
N GLU A 367 -10.67 -14.96 16.25
CA GLU A 367 -11.99 -15.11 15.65
C GLU A 367 -12.46 -13.72 15.18
N LEU A 368 -12.76 -13.59 13.89
CA LEU A 368 -13.10 -12.34 13.22
C LEU A 368 -14.45 -12.47 12.52
N PRO A 369 -15.50 -11.81 13.03
CA PRO A 369 -16.76 -11.71 12.30
C PRO A 369 -16.56 -11.02 10.95
N LEU A 370 -16.95 -11.68 9.85
CA LEU A 370 -16.96 -11.08 8.51
C LEU A 370 -18.29 -10.39 8.18
N VAL A 371 -19.26 -10.54 9.08
CA VAL A 371 -20.60 -10.01 8.96
C VAL A 371 -20.97 -9.40 10.30
N LEU A 372 -21.53 -8.18 10.27
CA LEU A 372 -22.09 -7.52 11.44
C LEU A 372 -23.56 -7.18 11.21
N PRO A 373 -24.36 -7.06 12.27
CA PRO A 373 -25.66 -6.42 12.21
C PRO A 373 -25.54 -5.03 11.58
N ASP A 374 -26.43 -4.73 10.63
CA ASP A 374 -26.57 -3.41 10.04
C ASP A 374 -27.39 -2.54 11.01
N ASP A 375 -26.72 -2.04 12.05
CA ASP A 375 -27.32 -1.24 13.13
C ASP A 375 -27.22 0.26 12.81
N GLN A 376 -28.30 1.00 13.09
CA GLN A 376 -28.38 2.46 12.92
C GLN A 376 -27.89 3.22 14.16
N HIS A 377 -27.50 2.53 15.23
CA HIS A 377 -26.92 3.19 16.40
C HIS A 377 -25.51 3.72 16.08
N ALA A 378 -25.26 4.98 16.44
CA ALA A 378 -23.94 5.57 16.34
C ALA A 378 -22.97 4.77 17.23
N PRO A 379 -21.93 4.12 16.67
CA PRO A 379 -20.93 3.42 17.45
C PRO A 379 -20.11 4.44 18.25
N ASP A 380 -19.58 4.02 19.41
CA ASP A 380 -18.60 4.85 20.15
C ASP A 380 -17.29 4.92 19.36
N THR A 381 -17.01 6.09 18.79
CA THR A 381 -15.81 6.37 17.99
C THR A 381 -14.65 6.92 18.81
N SER A 382 -14.81 7.15 20.11
CA SER A 382 -13.83 7.85 20.95
C SER A 382 -12.43 7.23 20.87
N ARG A 383 -12.35 5.90 20.83
CA ARG A 383 -11.06 5.19 20.69
C ARG A 383 -10.48 5.24 19.30
N LEU A 384 -11.33 5.31 18.27
CA LEU A 384 -10.88 5.47 16.89
C LEU A 384 -10.30 6.87 16.70
N GLU A 385 -10.94 7.90 17.22
CA GLU A 385 -10.44 9.28 17.19
C GLU A 385 -9.07 9.41 17.89
N ILE A 386 -8.89 8.75 19.04
CA ILE A 386 -7.58 8.68 19.71
C ILE A 386 -6.54 7.99 18.84
N LEU A 387 -6.91 6.89 18.16
CA LEU A 387 -6.01 6.20 17.25
C LEU A 387 -5.65 7.09 16.06
N GLU A 388 -6.61 7.74 15.42
CA GLU A 388 -6.40 8.64 14.28
C GLU A 388 -5.44 9.78 14.66
N GLN A 389 -5.64 10.39 15.83
CA GLN A 389 -4.72 11.39 16.35
C GLN A 389 -3.31 10.81 16.54
N ALA A 390 -3.20 9.60 17.11
CA ALA A 390 -1.92 8.92 17.25
C ALA A 390 -1.26 8.62 15.89
N LEU A 391 -2.02 8.28 14.85
CA LEU A 391 -1.50 8.07 13.48
C LEU A 391 -1.03 9.39 12.84
N VAL A 392 -1.68 10.51 13.16
CA VAL A 392 -1.26 11.84 12.69
C VAL A 392 0.04 12.27 13.37
N GLU A 393 0.18 12.00 14.66
CA GLU A 393 1.33 12.36 15.49
C GLU A 393 2.49 11.35 15.39
N ALA A 394 2.26 10.17 14.81
CA ALA A 394 3.26 9.14 14.62
C ALA A 394 4.27 9.55 13.54
N TRP A 395 5.56 9.37 13.86
CA TRP A 395 6.67 9.48 12.91
C TRP A 395 7.41 8.15 12.83
N PRO A 396 6.92 7.20 11.99
CA PRO A 396 7.56 5.91 11.80
C PRO A 396 8.99 6.06 11.27
N SER A 397 9.90 5.19 11.69
CA SER A 397 11.26 5.16 11.15
C SER A 397 11.27 4.71 9.69
N ASP A 398 12.40 4.88 8.99
CA ASP A 398 12.58 4.35 7.63
C ASP A 398 12.28 2.84 7.58
N ARG A 399 12.78 2.09 8.57
CA ARG A 399 12.53 0.65 8.70
C ARG A 399 11.04 0.34 8.87
N ASP A 400 10.32 1.12 9.68
CA ASP A 400 8.90 0.87 9.92
C ASP A 400 8.08 1.09 8.64
N ARG A 401 8.42 2.12 7.86
CA ARG A 401 7.81 2.39 6.55
C ARG A 401 8.12 1.30 5.51
N GLN A 402 9.36 0.83 5.46
CA GLN A 402 9.79 -0.26 4.58
C GLN A 402 9.04 -1.56 4.88
N LEU A 403 8.94 -1.93 6.16
CA LEU A 403 8.19 -3.11 6.60
C LEU A 403 6.69 -2.95 6.35
N ALA A 404 6.12 -1.77 6.56
CA ALA A 404 4.74 -1.48 6.22
C ALA A 404 4.47 -1.63 4.71
N ASN A 405 5.37 -1.17 3.85
CA ASN A 405 5.27 -1.38 2.39
C ASN A 405 5.23 -2.87 2.04
N VAL A 406 6.04 -3.70 2.70
CA VAL A 406 6.00 -5.17 2.54
C VAL A 406 4.64 -5.72 2.96
N ILE A 407 4.09 -5.29 4.10
CA ILE A 407 2.78 -5.72 4.60
C ILE A 407 1.67 -5.34 3.62
N LEU A 408 1.69 -4.10 3.12
CA LEU A 408 0.72 -3.59 2.16
C LEU A 408 0.75 -4.41 0.88
N PHE A 409 1.92 -4.54 0.26
CA PHE A 409 2.12 -5.32 -0.96
C PHE A 409 1.70 -6.78 -0.79
N TRP A 410 2.16 -7.44 0.28
CA TRP A 410 1.84 -8.84 0.51
C TRP A 410 0.34 -9.06 0.68
N ASN A 411 -0.37 -8.19 1.41
CA ASN A 411 -1.82 -8.30 1.60
C ASN A 411 -2.60 -8.05 0.31
N THR A 412 -2.20 -7.06 -0.51
CA THR A 412 -2.81 -6.82 -1.82
C THR A 412 -2.72 -8.07 -2.70
N VAL A 413 -1.53 -8.71 -2.75
CA VAL A 413 -1.35 -9.93 -3.52
C VAL A 413 -2.09 -11.11 -2.89
N GLN A 414 -2.00 -11.27 -1.58
CA GLN A 414 -2.60 -12.40 -0.86
C GLN A 414 -4.11 -12.46 -1.01
N HIS A 415 -4.78 -11.30 -1.05
CA HIS A 415 -6.24 -11.22 -1.08
C HIS A 415 -6.83 -10.94 -2.46
N PHE A 416 -6.11 -10.29 -3.38
CA PHE A 416 -6.71 -9.81 -4.64
C PHE A 416 -6.00 -10.23 -5.92
N TYR A 417 -4.82 -10.84 -5.86
CA TYR A 417 -4.12 -11.28 -7.08
C TYR A 417 -4.70 -12.58 -7.68
N PRO A 418 -5.21 -12.55 -8.94
CA PRO A 418 -6.03 -13.62 -9.50
C PRO A 418 -5.27 -14.90 -9.88
N TYR A 419 -3.99 -14.81 -10.27
CA TYR A 419 -3.22 -15.95 -10.78
C TYR A 419 -2.60 -16.79 -9.64
N ARG A 420 -3.47 -17.43 -8.86
CA ARG A 420 -3.09 -18.22 -7.67
C ARG A 420 -2.24 -19.46 -8.02
N ASP A 421 -2.46 -20.03 -9.19
CA ASP A 421 -1.70 -21.15 -9.73
C ASP A 421 -0.23 -20.78 -10.04
N ILE A 422 0.00 -19.54 -10.48
CA ILE A 422 1.36 -18.99 -10.72
C ILE A 422 2.08 -18.68 -9.40
N LEU A 423 1.38 -18.09 -8.42
CA LEU A 423 1.94 -17.79 -7.10
C LEU A 423 2.40 -19.06 -6.36
N GLY A 424 1.65 -20.15 -6.52
CA GLY A 424 1.87 -21.41 -5.82
C GLY A 424 1.57 -21.34 -4.31
N GLU A 425 1.76 -22.47 -3.62
CA GLU A 425 1.40 -22.62 -2.20
C GLU A 425 2.37 -21.89 -1.24
N GLY A 426 3.53 -21.45 -1.73
CA GLY A 426 4.62 -20.86 -0.95
C GLY A 426 4.48 -19.36 -0.66
N TRP A 427 3.46 -18.68 -1.22
CA TRP A 427 3.34 -17.21 -1.11
C TRP A 427 3.18 -16.73 0.33
N ARG A 428 2.45 -17.47 1.17
CA ARG A 428 2.24 -17.08 2.58
C ARG A 428 3.56 -17.02 3.34
N GLN A 429 4.49 -17.95 3.05
CA GLN A 429 5.80 -18.03 3.68
C GLN A 429 6.75 -16.91 3.22
N GLN A 430 6.49 -16.31 2.04
CA GLN A 430 7.30 -15.19 1.56
C GLN A 430 7.18 -13.95 2.44
N LEU A 431 6.07 -13.77 3.17
CA LEU A 431 5.89 -12.65 4.09
C LEU A 431 7.06 -12.53 5.09
N GLY A 432 7.38 -13.62 5.79
CA GLY A 432 8.47 -13.63 6.76
C GLY A 432 9.85 -13.40 6.12
N VAL A 433 10.07 -13.92 4.90
CA VAL A 433 11.32 -13.70 4.15
C VAL A 433 11.46 -12.23 3.78
N MET A 434 10.41 -11.63 3.23
CA MET A 434 10.40 -10.23 2.82
C MET A 434 10.55 -9.29 4.02
N LEU A 435 9.88 -9.56 5.14
CA LEU A 435 10.02 -8.74 6.36
C LEU A 435 11.45 -8.77 6.91
N ARG A 436 12.09 -9.95 6.96
CA ARG A 436 13.47 -10.07 7.44
C ARG A 436 14.46 -9.33 6.54
N GLN A 437 14.35 -9.51 5.22
CA GLN A 437 15.22 -8.82 4.27
C GLN A 437 15.01 -7.30 4.30
N ALA A 438 13.76 -6.83 4.34
CA ALA A 438 13.44 -5.41 4.42
C ALA A 438 14.04 -4.74 5.66
N ALA A 439 13.98 -5.40 6.82
CA ALA A 439 14.46 -4.85 8.08
C ALA A 439 15.97 -4.56 8.12
N GLU A 440 16.76 -5.19 7.24
CA GLU A 440 18.21 -5.04 7.16
C GLU A 440 18.65 -3.93 6.17
N ILE A 441 17.72 -3.34 5.42
CA ILE A 441 18.05 -2.42 4.32
C ILE A 441 18.04 -0.96 4.80
N GLU A 442 19.23 -0.38 4.97
CA GLU A 442 19.38 1.03 5.38
C GLU A 442 19.25 2.06 4.23
N ASN A 443 19.41 1.62 2.98
CA ASN A 443 19.48 2.50 1.79
C ASN A 443 18.14 2.46 1.01
N PRO A 444 17.48 3.61 0.77
CA PRO A 444 16.27 3.68 -0.05
C PRO A 444 16.39 3.06 -1.46
N GLU A 445 17.53 3.22 -2.13
CA GLU A 445 17.75 2.62 -3.46
C GLU A 445 17.81 1.09 -3.38
N ALA A 446 18.51 0.56 -2.39
CA ALA A 446 18.59 -0.88 -2.15
C ALA A 446 17.21 -1.45 -1.78
N PHE A 447 16.41 -0.69 -1.02
CA PHE A 447 15.05 -1.09 -0.69
C PHE A 447 14.17 -1.14 -1.93
N THR A 448 14.34 -0.18 -2.85
CA THR A 448 13.62 -0.16 -4.12
C THR A 448 13.97 -1.37 -4.97
N PHE A 449 15.26 -1.71 -5.09
CA PHE A 449 15.70 -2.92 -5.79
C PHE A 449 15.10 -4.19 -5.16
N PHE A 450 15.16 -4.30 -3.83
CA PHE A 450 14.56 -5.39 -3.08
C PHE A 450 13.05 -5.48 -3.33
N PHE A 451 12.34 -4.36 -3.24
CA PHE A 451 10.88 -4.34 -3.34
C PHE A 451 10.42 -4.68 -4.77
N LYS A 452 11.11 -4.15 -5.81
CA LYS A 452 10.93 -4.59 -7.20
C LYS A 452 11.18 -6.08 -7.38
N SER A 453 12.19 -6.63 -6.70
CA SER A 453 12.47 -8.08 -6.70
C SER A 453 11.34 -8.89 -6.04
N CYS A 454 10.68 -8.37 -5.01
CA CYS A 454 9.48 -8.98 -4.43
C CYS A 454 8.32 -9.01 -5.44
N ALA A 455 8.09 -7.92 -6.19
CA ALA A 455 7.10 -7.91 -7.27
C ALA A 455 7.44 -8.89 -8.40
N ALA A 456 8.73 -9.11 -8.69
CA ALA A 456 9.17 -10.10 -9.67
C ALA A 456 8.79 -11.54 -9.31
N LEU A 457 8.49 -11.84 -8.04
CA LEU A 457 8.00 -13.16 -7.60
C LEU A 457 6.62 -13.50 -8.17
N LEU A 458 5.84 -12.50 -8.61
CA LEU A 458 4.49 -12.68 -9.17
C LEU A 458 4.51 -13.36 -10.54
N LYS A 459 5.62 -13.25 -11.28
CA LYS A 459 5.84 -13.84 -12.61
C LYS A 459 4.78 -13.45 -13.64
N ASP A 460 4.13 -12.30 -13.45
CA ASP A 460 3.15 -11.70 -14.36
C ASP A 460 3.73 -10.43 -14.99
N GLY A 461 3.60 -10.32 -16.31
CA GLY A 461 4.10 -9.17 -17.08
C GLY A 461 3.36 -7.85 -16.83
N HIS A 462 2.16 -7.89 -16.25
CA HIS A 462 1.42 -6.70 -15.80
C HIS A 462 1.88 -6.21 -14.43
N ALA A 463 2.46 -7.10 -13.64
CA ALA A 463 2.85 -6.77 -12.29
C ALA A 463 4.20 -6.05 -12.27
N GLY A 464 4.26 -4.93 -11.56
CA GLY A 464 5.48 -4.16 -11.41
C GLY A 464 5.35 -3.14 -10.30
N LEU A 465 6.49 -2.63 -9.87
CA LEU A 465 6.56 -1.48 -8.97
C LEU A 465 7.32 -0.38 -9.70
N VAL A 466 6.75 0.82 -9.65
CA VAL A 466 7.31 2.03 -10.25
C VAL A 466 7.42 3.05 -9.14
N GLN A 467 8.57 3.69 -9.01
CA GLN A 467 8.68 4.85 -8.14
C GLN A 467 8.03 6.05 -8.81
N GLU A 468 7.45 6.96 -8.03
CA GLU A 468 6.85 8.18 -8.57
C GLU A 468 7.84 9.00 -9.42
N SER A 469 9.11 9.05 -9.01
CA SER A 469 10.18 9.72 -9.78
C SER A 469 10.49 9.08 -11.13
N GLU A 470 10.11 7.81 -11.34
CA GLU A 470 10.35 7.08 -12.59
C GLU A 470 9.18 7.25 -13.58
N LEU A 471 8.08 7.91 -13.19
CA LEU A 471 6.91 8.09 -14.05
C LEU A 471 7.18 9.02 -15.23
N ASP A 472 8.12 9.96 -15.05
CA ASP A 472 8.53 10.94 -16.06
C ASP A 472 9.86 10.56 -16.76
N ASP A 473 10.38 9.36 -16.50
CA ASP A 473 11.60 8.89 -17.16
C ASP A 473 11.36 8.63 -18.66
N MET A 474 12.30 9.08 -19.49
CA MET A 474 12.35 8.78 -20.92
C MET A 474 13.44 7.77 -21.26
N TRP A 475 13.20 6.98 -22.31
CA TRP A 475 14.14 5.98 -22.79
C TRP A 475 15.26 6.58 -23.65
N LEU A 476 16.31 5.80 -23.89
CA LEU A 476 17.25 6.09 -24.96
C LEU A 476 16.51 5.99 -26.30
N PRO A 477 16.63 6.95 -27.23
CA PRO A 477 15.98 6.92 -28.55
C PRO A 477 16.65 5.90 -29.50
N LEU A 478 16.71 4.63 -29.06
CA LEU A 478 17.27 3.48 -29.73
C LEU A 478 16.34 2.27 -29.54
N GLU A 479 16.16 1.47 -30.58
CA GLU A 479 15.66 0.10 -30.41
C GLU A 479 16.84 -0.86 -30.29
N LEU A 480 16.78 -1.75 -29.30
CA LEU A 480 17.86 -2.69 -29.00
C LEU A 480 17.36 -4.13 -29.10
N ALA A 481 18.24 -5.02 -29.54
CA ALA A 481 18.06 -6.46 -29.47
C ALA A 481 19.20 -7.12 -28.71
N TRP A 482 18.86 -8.19 -27.97
CA TRP A 482 19.83 -9.08 -27.36
C TRP A 482 20.20 -10.19 -28.35
N VAL A 483 21.40 -10.16 -28.91
CA VAL A 483 21.87 -11.10 -29.92
C VAL A 483 23.24 -11.63 -29.52
N GLU A 484 23.37 -12.95 -29.36
CA GLU A 484 24.65 -13.63 -29.08
C GLU A 484 25.46 -13.02 -27.92
N GLY A 485 24.78 -12.56 -26.86
CA GLY A 485 25.45 -11.95 -25.70
C GLY A 485 25.75 -10.46 -25.83
N GLN A 486 25.23 -9.80 -26.88
CA GLN A 486 25.50 -8.41 -27.20
C GLN A 486 24.21 -7.60 -27.30
N LEU A 487 24.31 -6.31 -26.96
CA LEU A 487 23.25 -5.31 -27.15
C LEU A 487 23.44 -4.65 -28.51
N VAL A 488 22.60 -5.01 -29.48
CA VAL A 488 22.68 -4.53 -30.87
C VAL A 488 21.60 -3.48 -31.11
N VAL A 489 21.98 -2.33 -31.66
CA VAL A 489 21.04 -1.30 -32.13
C VAL A 489 20.32 -1.82 -33.37
N THR A 490 19.01 -2.09 -33.26
CA THR A 490 18.18 -2.54 -34.38
C THR A 490 17.57 -1.39 -35.15
N GLU A 491 17.24 -0.29 -34.48
CA GLU A 491 16.82 0.98 -35.07
C GLU A 491 17.32 2.14 -34.21
N SER A 492 17.49 3.32 -34.82
CA SER A 492 18.01 4.51 -34.13
C SER A 492 17.17 5.72 -34.45
N GLY A 493 16.67 6.39 -33.41
CA GLY A 493 16.05 7.71 -33.50
C GLY A 493 17.06 8.86 -33.52
N LEU A 494 18.36 8.54 -33.64
CA LEU A 494 19.47 9.51 -33.64
C LEU A 494 20.33 9.36 -34.91
N PRO A 495 19.77 9.59 -36.10
CA PRO A 495 20.47 9.37 -37.35
C PRO A 495 21.78 10.17 -37.40
N GLY A 496 22.87 9.50 -37.76
CA GLY A 496 24.21 10.10 -37.85
C GLY A 496 25.00 10.15 -36.53
N GLN A 497 24.36 10.00 -35.38
CA GLN A 497 25.06 9.88 -34.08
C GLN A 497 25.21 8.43 -33.65
N VAL A 498 24.13 7.66 -33.76
CA VAL A 498 24.10 6.23 -33.44
C VAL A 498 23.49 5.51 -34.63
N ASN A 499 24.20 4.51 -35.17
CA ASN A 499 23.79 3.79 -36.36
C ASN A 499 23.28 2.39 -36.03
N ARG A 500 22.31 1.93 -36.82
CA ARG A 500 21.84 0.55 -36.83
C ARG A 500 23.01 -0.43 -37.01
N GLY A 501 22.98 -1.54 -36.27
CA GLY A 501 24.05 -2.53 -36.19
C GLY A 501 25.20 -2.13 -35.28
N GLY A 502 25.14 -0.99 -34.58
CA GLY A 502 26.09 -0.67 -33.52
C GLY A 502 25.89 -1.56 -32.29
N LEU A 503 26.99 -1.90 -31.61
CA LEU A 503 26.97 -2.64 -30.34
C LEU A 503 27.09 -1.66 -29.19
N LEU A 504 26.11 -1.61 -28.30
CA LEU A 504 26.15 -0.77 -27.11
C LEU A 504 27.07 -1.43 -26.06
N LYS A 505 28.18 -0.78 -25.73
CA LYS A 505 29.18 -1.30 -24.79
C LYS A 505 29.03 -0.69 -23.40
N LYS A 506 28.80 0.63 -23.31
CA LYS A 506 28.65 1.32 -22.03
C LYS A 506 27.63 2.45 -22.07
N ILE A 507 27.06 2.73 -20.89
CA ILE A 507 26.19 3.87 -20.59
C ILE A 507 26.82 4.59 -19.39
N ASP A 508 27.14 5.88 -19.53
CA ASP A 508 27.81 6.70 -18.52
C ASP A 508 29.07 6.04 -17.92
N GLY A 509 29.85 5.38 -18.79
CA GLY A 509 31.09 4.68 -18.42
C GLY A 509 30.88 3.33 -17.73
N GLN A 510 29.65 2.89 -17.49
CA GLN A 510 29.31 1.58 -16.93
C GLN A 510 29.01 0.56 -18.02
N ASP A 511 29.37 -0.70 -17.80
CA ASP A 511 29.12 -1.78 -18.76
C ASP A 511 27.61 -1.98 -19.01
N ALA A 512 27.19 -1.79 -20.27
CA ALA A 512 25.79 -1.80 -20.64
C ALA A 512 25.14 -3.19 -20.49
N VAL A 513 25.92 -4.25 -20.71
CA VAL A 513 25.45 -5.63 -20.55
C VAL A 513 25.22 -5.96 -19.07
N ALA A 514 26.09 -5.49 -18.18
CA ALA A 514 25.92 -5.62 -16.74
C ALA A 514 24.65 -4.89 -16.26
N ILE A 515 24.40 -3.66 -16.75
CA ILE A 515 23.16 -2.92 -16.46
C ILE A 515 21.95 -3.73 -16.95
N PHE A 516 21.98 -4.19 -18.21
CA PHE A 516 20.90 -4.98 -18.80
C PHE A 516 20.58 -6.23 -17.98
N HIS A 517 21.58 -7.01 -17.56
CA HIS A 517 21.35 -8.21 -16.74
C HIS A 517 20.80 -7.89 -15.36
N ARG A 518 21.34 -6.85 -14.70
CA ARG A 518 20.84 -6.38 -13.40
C ARG A 518 19.38 -5.99 -13.48
N ASP A 519 19.00 -5.18 -14.47
CA ASP A 519 17.65 -4.63 -14.59
C ASP A 519 16.65 -5.69 -15.08
N THR A 520 17.10 -6.62 -15.93
CA THR A 520 16.28 -7.78 -16.35
C THR A 520 15.78 -8.58 -15.14
N ALA A 521 16.58 -8.74 -14.09
CA ALA A 521 16.19 -9.49 -12.91
C ALA A 521 14.97 -8.87 -12.19
N LEU A 522 14.80 -7.55 -12.28
CA LEU A 522 13.78 -6.76 -11.56
C LEU A 522 12.38 -6.83 -12.19
N TYR A 523 12.27 -7.24 -13.45
CA TYR A 523 10.96 -7.35 -14.10
C TYR A 523 10.24 -8.65 -13.72
N SER A 524 8.93 -8.54 -13.48
CA SER A 524 8.04 -9.69 -13.35
C SER A 524 7.59 -10.17 -14.74
N GLY A 525 7.38 -11.48 -14.90
CA GLY A 525 6.89 -12.10 -16.13
C GLY A 525 7.78 -13.24 -16.64
N THR A 526 7.49 -13.70 -17.86
CA THR A 526 8.29 -14.74 -18.54
C THR A 526 9.68 -14.25 -18.95
N PRO A 527 10.67 -15.14 -19.17
CA PRO A 527 12.03 -14.73 -19.56
C PRO A 527 12.08 -13.78 -20.76
N GLN A 528 11.29 -14.06 -21.80
CA GLN A 528 11.21 -13.25 -23.01
C GLN A 528 10.60 -11.86 -22.77
N TRP A 529 9.58 -11.75 -21.91
CA TRP A 529 9.00 -10.47 -21.52
C TRP A 529 10.00 -9.62 -20.73
N LYS A 530 10.70 -10.24 -19.77
CA LYS A 530 11.71 -9.57 -18.95
C LYS A 530 12.82 -8.98 -19.82
N VAL A 531 13.31 -9.74 -20.81
CA VAL A 531 14.28 -9.26 -21.80
C VAL A 531 13.72 -8.10 -22.60
N ALA A 532 12.51 -8.23 -23.15
CA ALA A 532 11.89 -7.18 -23.96
C ALA A 532 11.71 -5.86 -23.16
N ARG A 533 11.25 -5.96 -21.91
CA ARG A 533 11.06 -4.80 -21.04
C ARG A 533 12.39 -4.16 -20.63
N ALA A 534 13.40 -4.98 -20.31
CA ALA A 534 14.73 -4.50 -19.99
C ALA A 534 15.41 -3.82 -21.18
N LEU A 535 15.27 -4.33 -22.40
CA LEU A 535 15.78 -3.69 -23.61
C LEU A 535 15.12 -2.32 -23.83
N LYS A 536 13.79 -2.24 -23.70
CA LYS A 536 13.04 -0.98 -23.88
C LYS A 536 13.44 0.10 -22.87
N ASN A 537 13.70 -0.30 -21.63
CA ASN A 537 13.96 0.63 -20.53
C ASN A 537 15.47 0.81 -20.26
N LEU A 538 16.35 0.19 -21.05
CA LEU A 538 17.79 0.22 -20.80
C LEU A 538 18.30 1.67 -20.91
N GLY A 539 18.92 2.16 -19.84
CA GLY A 539 19.45 3.51 -19.80
C GLY A 539 18.39 4.61 -19.70
N ALA A 540 17.14 4.26 -19.39
CA ALA A 540 16.09 5.24 -19.08
C ALA A 540 16.48 6.14 -17.89
N GLY A 541 15.89 7.33 -17.86
CA GLY A 541 16.11 8.34 -16.82
C GLY A 541 15.40 9.64 -17.16
N GLU A 542 15.63 10.67 -16.36
CA GLU A 542 14.92 11.96 -16.44
C GLU A 542 14.81 12.48 -17.88
N GLN A 543 13.62 12.88 -18.30
CA GLN A 543 13.38 13.42 -19.63
C GLN A 543 14.32 14.61 -19.94
N TYR A 544 14.84 14.65 -21.17
CA TYR A 544 15.82 15.63 -21.67
C TYR A 544 17.19 15.60 -20.98
N SER A 545 17.45 14.64 -20.09
CA SER A 545 18.79 14.46 -19.55
C SER A 545 19.74 13.85 -20.59
N THR A 546 20.99 14.29 -20.58
CA THR A 546 22.05 13.76 -21.44
C THR A 546 22.73 12.54 -20.81
N THR A 547 23.13 11.56 -21.62
CA THR A 547 23.91 10.40 -21.21
C THR A 547 24.96 10.05 -22.26
N ALA A 548 26.11 9.56 -21.79
CA ALA A 548 27.24 9.19 -22.63
C ALA A 548 27.17 7.71 -23.00
N LEU A 549 27.08 7.40 -24.30
CA LEU A 549 27.12 6.05 -24.83
C LEU A 549 28.50 5.74 -25.42
N GLU A 550 29.08 4.59 -25.08
CA GLU A 550 30.20 4.01 -25.84
C GLU A 550 29.65 2.86 -26.71
N LEU A 551 29.84 2.97 -28.03
CA LEU A 551 29.36 2.01 -29.01
C LEU A 551 30.50 1.46 -29.86
N GLU A 552 30.31 0.26 -30.40
CA GLU A 552 31.20 -0.38 -31.37
C GLU A 552 30.48 -0.58 -32.71
N HIS A 553 31.07 -0.15 -33.83
CA HIS A 553 30.54 -0.44 -35.16
C HIS A 553 31.69 -0.69 -36.14
N GLY A 554 31.63 -1.80 -36.89
CA GLY A 554 32.71 -2.20 -37.80
C GLY A 554 34.07 -2.38 -37.12
N GLY A 555 34.09 -2.81 -35.84
CA GLY A 555 35.31 -2.99 -35.03
C GLY A 555 35.92 -1.70 -34.50
N ARG A 556 35.24 -0.55 -34.64
CA ARG A 556 35.70 0.75 -34.11
C ARG A 556 34.79 1.21 -32.98
N LEU A 557 35.42 1.65 -31.88
CA LEU A 557 34.73 2.29 -30.77
C LEU A 557 34.50 3.77 -31.05
N PHE A 558 33.33 4.27 -30.70
CA PHE A 558 33.01 5.70 -30.70
C PHE A 558 32.12 6.05 -29.51
N ARG A 559 32.15 7.32 -29.14
CA ARG A 559 31.35 7.89 -28.05
C ARG A 559 30.30 8.83 -28.63
N ALA A 560 29.07 8.72 -28.14
CA ALA A 560 27.97 9.64 -28.47
C ALA A 560 27.39 10.19 -27.16
N GLU A 561 27.17 11.50 -27.11
CA GLU A 561 26.38 12.13 -26.04
C GLU A 561 24.95 12.25 -26.57
N VAL A 562 24.02 11.56 -25.91
CA VAL A 562 22.64 11.45 -26.39
C VAL A 562 21.67 11.99 -25.34
N GLU A 563 20.58 12.58 -25.80
CA GLU A 563 19.49 13.03 -24.95
C GLU A 563 18.42 11.94 -24.83
N ARG A 564 17.85 11.79 -23.63
CA ARG A 564 16.69 10.92 -23.39
C ARG A 564 15.42 11.61 -23.84
N ASP A 565 14.91 11.21 -25.01
CA ASP A 565 13.72 11.78 -25.62
C ASP A 565 13.09 10.77 -26.61
N TRP A 566 11.98 11.15 -27.26
CA TRP A 566 11.27 10.35 -28.24
C TRP A 566 12.13 9.94 -29.45
N GLY A 567 13.09 10.79 -29.85
CA GLY A 567 13.92 10.59 -31.03
C GLY A 567 13.16 10.72 -32.36
N ASP A 568 13.87 10.57 -33.47
CA ASP A 568 13.34 10.62 -34.84
C ASP A 568 13.36 9.22 -35.46
N PHE A 569 12.37 8.40 -35.12
CA PHE A 569 12.24 7.04 -35.66
C PHE A 569 11.49 7.03 -36.99
N PRO A 570 11.86 6.13 -37.92
CA PRO A 570 11.10 5.96 -39.15
C PRO A 570 9.69 5.43 -38.84
N GLU A 571 8.68 6.00 -39.50
CA GLU A 571 7.30 5.54 -39.39
C GLU A 571 7.18 4.07 -39.82
N PRO A 572 6.58 3.19 -38.99
CA PRO A 572 6.45 1.78 -39.34
C PRO A 572 5.48 1.60 -40.51
N ALA A 573 5.81 0.69 -41.43
CA ALA A 573 4.90 0.33 -42.50
C ALA A 573 3.65 -0.38 -41.94
N LEU A 574 2.48 0.23 -42.13
CA LEU A 574 1.20 -0.29 -41.62
C LEU A 574 0.58 -1.35 -42.54
N PHE A 575 0.71 -1.18 -43.86
CA PHE A 575 0.12 -2.06 -44.87
C PHE A 575 0.99 -2.08 -46.13
N LEU A 576 1.39 -3.27 -46.56
CA LEU A 576 2.21 -3.48 -47.77
C LEU A 576 1.65 -4.64 -48.59
N GLU A 577 1.69 -4.52 -49.91
CA GLU A 577 1.58 -5.67 -50.81
C GLU A 577 3.00 -6.18 -51.06
N LEU A 578 3.29 -7.39 -50.59
CA LEU A 578 4.61 -8.00 -50.70
C LEU A 578 4.86 -8.50 -52.13
N GLU A 579 3.86 -9.18 -52.66
CA GLU A 579 3.76 -9.70 -54.02
C GLU A 579 2.26 -9.70 -54.40
N PRO A 580 1.89 -9.78 -55.69
CA PRO A 580 0.49 -9.73 -56.10
C PRO A 580 -0.40 -10.70 -55.30
N GLY A 581 -1.37 -10.16 -54.56
CA GLY A 581 -2.30 -10.95 -53.73
C GLY A 581 -1.79 -11.36 -52.34
N TYR A 582 -0.56 -11.00 -51.96
CA TYR A 582 0.02 -11.26 -50.64
C TYR A 582 0.27 -9.95 -49.88
N PHE A 583 -0.32 -9.82 -48.70
CA PHE A 583 -0.27 -8.58 -47.92
C PHE A 583 0.43 -8.76 -46.58
N TYR A 584 1.09 -7.70 -46.13
CA TYR A 584 1.58 -7.53 -44.77
C TYR A 584 0.81 -6.41 -44.09
N VAL A 585 0.37 -6.64 -42.85
CA VAL A 585 -0.39 -5.69 -42.04
C VAL A 585 0.23 -5.62 -40.65
N ASN A 586 0.75 -4.45 -40.27
CA ASN A 586 1.29 -4.25 -38.92
C ASN A 586 0.17 -3.93 -37.93
N LEU A 587 -0.41 -4.97 -37.34
CA LEU A 587 -1.55 -4.82 -36.44
C LEU A 587 -1.17 -4.12 -35.13
N ALA A 588 0.06 -4.32 -34.63
CA ALA A 588 0.54 -3.68 -33.41
C ALA A 588 0.79 -2.17 -33.55
N ALA A 589 1.12 -1.69 -34.76
CA ALA A 589 1.32 -0.27 -35.04
C ALA A 589 0.03 0.49 -35.40
N ILE A 590 -1.08 -0.20 -35.66
CA ILE A 590 -2.36 0.44 -35.98
C ILE A 590 -3.07 0.79 -34.67
N TYR A 591 -3.27 2.08 -34.40
CA TYR A 591 -4.05 2.54 -33.24
C TYR A 591 -5.56 2.61 -33.53
N ASP A 592 -5.93 3.22 -34.66
CA ASP A 592 -7.32 3.33 -35.09
C ASP A 592 -7.77 2.08 -35.86
N ILE A 593 -8.68 1.32 -35.26
CA ILE A 593 -9.22 0.10 -35.88
C ILE A 593 -10.02 0.38 -37.16
N ASP A 594 -10.60 1.56 -37.32
CA ASP A 594 -11.35 1.91 -38.53
C ASP A 594 -10.43 2.03 -39.74
N THR A 595 -9.15 2.39 -39.52
CA THR A 595 -8.11 2.35 -40.56
C THR A 595 -7.89 0.94 -41.09
N LEU A 596 -7.81 -0.06 -40.22
CA LEU A 596 -7.73 -1.46 -40.62
C LEU A 596 -8.99 -1.96 -41.33
N LEU A 597 -10.18 -1.57 -40.82
CA LEU A 597 -11.46 -2.00 -41.41
C LEU A 597 -11.65 -1.48 -42.85
N ARG A 598 -11.07 -0.33 -43.21
CA ARG A 598 -11.07 0.16 -44.60
C ARG A 598 -10.32 -0.79 -45.56
N TRP A 599 -9.38 -1.58 -45.07
CA TRP A 599 -8.65 -2.57 -45.87
C TRP A 599 -9.34 -3.93 -45.92
N ALA A 600 -10.38 -4.18 -45.12
CA ALA A 600 -11.06 -5.46 -45.06
C ALA A 600 -11.57 -5.97 -46.43
N PRO A 601 -12.13 -5.13 -47.34
CA PRO A 601 -12.52 -5.59 -48.68
C PRO A 601 -11.33 -6.08 -49.50
N ARG A 602 -10.20 -5.34 -49.50
CA ARG A 602 -8.98 -5.72 -50.22
C ARG A 602 -8.37 -7.00 -49.64
N LEU A 603 -8.35 -7.12 -48.32
CA LEU A 603 -7.86 -8.33 -47.64
C LEU A 603 -8.75 -9.55 -47.89
N ALA A 604 -10.06 -9.34 -48.14
CA ALA A 604 -10.97 -10.44 -48.47
C ALA A 604 -10.70 -11.07 -49.84
N GLU A 605 -10.07 -10.32 -50.75
CA GLU A 605 -9.63 -10.78 -52.08
C GLU A 605 -8.21 -11.35 -52.07
N ALA A 606 -7.48 -11.26 -50.95
CA ALA A 606 -6.10 -11.69 -50.85
C ALA A 606 -5.92 -13.22 -50.91
N GLU A 607 -4.84 -13.67 -51.55
CA GLU A 607 -4.37 -15.06 -51.49
C GLU A 607 -3.74 -15.39 -50.13
N GLY A 608 -3.06 -14.40 -49.53
CA GLY A 608 -2.48 -14.54 -48.20
C GLY A 608 -2.24 -13.20 -47.49
N VAL A 609 -2.26 -13.24 -46.16
CA VAL A 609 -2.05 -12.06 -45.30
C VAL A 609 -1.16 -12.43 -44.11
N ILE A 610 -0.13 -11.63 -43.88
CA ILE A 610 0.72 -11.67 -42.70
C ILE A 610 0.30 -10.53 -41.78
N PHE A 611 -0.22 -10.85 -40.60
CA PHE A 611 -0.50 -9.89 -39.54
C PHE A 611 0.67 -9.85 -38.57
N ASP A 612 1.30 -8.70 -38.41
CA ASP A 612 2.31 -8.50 -37.36
C ASP A 612 1.64 -8.11 -36.05
N VAL A 613 1.75 -9.01 -35.07
CA VAL A 613 1.23 -8.88 -33.71
C VAL A 613 2.40 -8.86 -32.71
N ARG A 614 3.61 -8.53 -33.15
CA ARG A 614 4.77 -8.29 -32.27
C ARG A 614 4.58 -6.94 -31.56
N GLY A 615 4.46 -6.96 -30.24
CA GLY A 615 4.14 -5.78 -29.44
C GLY A 615 2.73 -5.80 -28.86
N TYR A 616 2.33 -4.68 -28.25
CA TYR A 616 1.02 -4.56 -27.60
C TYR A 616 -0.03 -3.99 -28.56
N LEU A 617 -1.13 -4.72 -28.80
CA LEU A 617 -2.27 -4.22 -29.56
C LEU A 617 -2.97 -3.08 -28.82
N GLN A 618 -2.88 -1.86 -29.34
CA GLN A 618 -3.57 -0.68 -28.80
C GLN A 618 -4.96 -0.44 -29.42
N ASN A 619 -5.29 -1.19 -30.48
CA ASN A 619 -6.56 -1.08 -31.18
C ASN A 619 -7.64 -2.01 -30.61
N ASN A 620 -8.90 -1.69 -30.93
CA ASN A 620 -10.04 -2.56 -30.60
C ASN A 620 -10.15 -3.73 -31.59
N CYS A 621 -9.19 -4.66 -31.54
CA CYS A 621 -9.10 -5.81 -32.44
C CYS A 621 -10.36 -6.72 -32.43
N SER A 622 -11.19 -6.66 -31.38
CA SER A 622 -12.49 -7.35 -31.32
C SER A 622 -13.45 -6.92 -32.44
N ARG A 623 -13.29 -5.72 -33.01
CA ARG A 623 -14.06 -5.27 -34.18
C ARG A 623 -13.56 -5.88 -35.50
N PHE A 624 -12.31 -6.33 -35.56
CA PHE A 624 -11.70 -6.92 -36.76
C PHE A 624 -11.77 -8.44 -36.80
N LEU A 625 -11.60 -9.12 -35.66
CA LEU A 625 -11.73 -10.59 -35.54
C LEU A 625 -12.99 -11.17 -36.22
N PRO A 626 -14.19 -10.55 -36.16
CA PRO A 626 -15.37 -10.96 -36.91
C PRO A 626 -15.15 -11.21 -38.40
N HIS A 627 -14.21 -10.52 -39.04
CA HIS A 627 -13.87 -10.69 -40.46
C HIS A 627 -13.05 -11.95 -40.74
N LEU A 628 -12.48 -12.58 -39.70
CA LEU A 628 -11.68 -13.80 -39.76
C LEU A 628 -12.47 -15.05 -39.34
N LEU A 629 -13.45 -14.94 -38.44
CA LEU A 629 -14.24 -16.06 -37.87
C LEU A 629 -15.24 -16.78 -38.81
N ALA A 630 -15.05 -18.05 -39.12
CA ALA A 630 -15.99 -18.78 -39.99
C ALA A 630 -17.39 -18.98 -39.36
N GLU A 631 -17.44 -19.07 -38.03
CA GLU A 631 -18.63 -19.33 -37.22
C GLU A 631 -18.66 -18.36 -36.03
N ALA A 632 -19.79 -18.29 -35.32
CA ALA A 632 -19.88 -17.50 -34.10
C ALA A 632 -18.90 -17.96 -33.02
N ASP A 633 -18.40 -17.01 -32.23
CA ASP A 633 -17.53 -17.25 -31.10
C ASP A 633 -18.26 -18.12 -30.06
N THR A 634 -17.72 -19.31 -29.82
CA THR A 634 -18.18 -20.28 -28.84
C THR A 634 -17.25 -20.40 -27.64
N ALA A 635 -16.10 -19.72 -27.65
CA ALA A 635 -15.12 -19.69 -26.57
C ALA A 635 -15.59 -18.86 -25.35
N GLY A 636 -16.89 -18.57 -25.27
CA GLY A 636 -17.50 -17.72 -24.26
C GLY A 636 -16.94 -18.02 -22.86
N SER A 637 -16.55 -16.95 -22.15
CA SER A 637 -15.91 -16.96 -20.83
C SER A 637 -14.40 -17.25 -20.74
N TRP A 638 -13.59 -16.69 -21.64
CA TRP A 638 -12.12 -16.80 -21.53
C TRP A 638 -11.52 -15.89 -20.42
N ILE A 639 -12.25 -14.87 -19.98
CA ILE A 639 -11.93 -14.03 -18.81
C ILE A 639 -12.69 -14.54 -17.59
N LYS A 640 -12.02 -14.60 -16.43
CA LYS A 640 -12.64 -15.00 -15.16
C LYS A 640 -12.33 -13.99 -14.07
N ILE A 641 -13.26 -13.06 -13.86
CA ILE A 641 -13.10 -12.00 -12.87
C ILE A 641 -13.44 -12.56 -11.48
N PRO A 642 -12.51 -12.56 -10.51
CA PRO A 642 -12.77 -13.08 -9.17
C PRO A 642 -13.87 -12.27 -8.44
N ARG A 643 -14.72 -12.99 -7.72
CA ARG A 643 -15.72 -12.48 -6.78
C ARG A 643 -15.41 -13.08 -5.42
N LEU A 644 -14.98 -12.24 -4.48
CA LEU A 644 -14.40 -12.66 -3.21
C LEU A 644 -15.27 -12.19 -2.04
N LEU A 645 -15.59 -13.14 -1.17
CA LEU A 645 -16.34 -12.94 0.08
C LEU A 645 -15.50 -13.24 1.32
N TYR A 646 -14.39 -13.96 1.16
CA TYR A 646 -13.57 -14.45 2.26
C TYR A 646 -12.10 -14.07 2.04
N PRO A 647 -11.32 -13.95 3.13
CA PRO A 647 -9.88 -13.77 3.04
C PRO A 647 -9.17 -14.88 2.26
N ASP A 648 -7.93 -14.61 1.89
CA ASP A 648 -6.97 -15.59 1.34
C ASP A 648 -7.42 -16.32 0.07
N PHE A 649 -8.28 -15.71 -0.77
CA PHE A 649 -8.92 -16.39 -1.89
C PHE A 649 -9.63 -17.69 -1.45
N PHE A 650 -10.20 -17.71 -0.25
CA PHE A 650 -10.94 -18.88 0.21
C PHE A 650 -12.29 -18.95 -0.50
N ARG A 651 -12.49 -20.04 -1.28
CA ARG A 651 -13.72 -20.30 -2.06
C ARG A 651 -14.14 -19.11 -2.94
N PRO A 652 -13.29 -18.68 -3.89
CA PRO A 652 -13.65 -17.60 -4.80
C PRO A 652 -14.74 -18.09 -5.74
N SER A 653 -15.63 -17.18 -6.14
CA SER A 653 -16.47 -17.38 -7.33
C SER A 653 -15.94 -16.50 -8.46
N PHE A 654 -16.45 -16.68 -9.68
CA PHE A 654 -15.94 -15.94 -10.85
C PHE A 654 -17.09 -15.45 -11.72
N GLU A 655 -16.96 -14.21 -12.22
CA GLU A 655 -17.73 -13.75 -13.37
C GLU A 655 -17.02 -14.18 -14.65
N ALA A 656 -17.76 -14.87 -15.50
CA ALA A 656 -17.34 -15.29 -16.82
C ALA A 656 -17.55 -14.14 -17.82
N SER A 657 -16.51 -13.76 -18.56
CA SER A 657 -16.59 -12.73 -19.61
C SER A 657 -15.86 -13.13 -20.89
N GLY A 658 -16.32 -12.62 -22.04
CA GLY A 658 -15.75 -12.91 -23.35
C GLY A 658 -16.26 -11.93 -24.40
N TRP A 659 -15.74 -12.03 -25.63
CA TRP A 659 -16.07 -11.09 -26.69
C TRP A 659 -17.39 -11.40 -27.41
N LEU A 660 -17.84 -12.67 -27.44
CA LEU A 660 -19.13 -13.08 -28.01
C LEU A 660 -19.32 -12.60 -29.46
N LEU A 661 -18.26 -12.79 -30.26
CA LEU A 661 -18.18 -12.29 -31.63
C LEU A 661 -19.02 -13.11 -32.61
N SER A 662 -19.56 -12.45 -33.65
CA SER A 662 -20.23 -13.13 -34.77
C SER A 662 -19.51 -12.84 -36.09
N PRO A 663 -19.49 -13.76 -37.07
CA PRO A 663 -18.87 -13.53 -38.37
C PRO A 663 -19.43 -12.29 -39.06
N ARG A 664 -18.54 -11.50 -39.67
CA ARG A 664 -18.89 -10.26 -40.37
C ARG A 664 -18.30 -10.22 -41.77
N ALA A 665 -19.08 -9.73 -42.74
CA ALA A 665 -18.61 -9.47 -44.10
C ALA A 665 -17.89 -8.10 -44.20
N PRO A 666 -16.89 -7.94 -45.09
CA PRO A 666 -16.33 -8.98 -45.97
C PRO A 666 -15.49 -9.98 -45.18
N ARG A 667 -15.51 -11.24 -45.62
CA ARG A 667 -14.83 -12.37 -44.97
C ARG A 667 -13.44 -12.54 -45.55
N ILE A 668 -12.41 -12.54 -44.73
CA ILE A 668 -11.03 -12.79 -45.15
C ILE A 668 -10.81 -14.30 -45.13
N ARG A 669 -10.57 -14.88 -46.32
CA ARG A 669 -10.47 -16.33 -46.53
C ARG A 669 -9.10 -16.80 -47.04
N GLY A 670 -8.22 -15.87 -47.42
CA GLY A 670 -6.85 -16.17 -47.82
C GLY A 670 -6.05 -16.84 -46.70
N ARG A 671 -4.86 -17.33 -47.02
CA ARG A 671 -3.96 -17.98 -46.05
C ARG A 671 -3.43 -16.95 -45.06
N LEU A 672 -3.65 -17.17 -43.77
CA LEU A 672 -3.26 -16.21 -42.72
C LEU A 672 -2.04 -16.68 -41.93
N ALA A 673 -1.12 -15.76 -41.68
CA ALA A 673 -0.01 -15.92 -40.75
C ALA A 673 0.01 -14.75 -39.75
N PHE A 674 0.39 -15.03 -38.51
CA PHE A 674 0.42 -14.07 -37.42
C PHE A 674 1.82 -14.08 -36.79
N LEU A 675 2.53 -12.96 -36.88
CA LEU A 675 3.87 -12.82 -36.29
C LEU A 675 3.75 -12.43 -34.82
N THR A 676 4.60 -13.01 -33.98
CA THR A 676 4.61 -12.70 -32.54
C THR A 676 6.00 -12.83 -31.91
N ASP A 677 6.19 -12.23 -30.74
CA ASP A 677 7.40 -12.27 -29.92
C ASP A 677 7.09 -11.96 -28.45
N GLY A 678 8.14 -11.90 -27.62
CA GLY A 678 8.01 -11.66 -26.17
C GLY A 678 7.41 -10.32 -25.77
N ARG A 679 7.15 -9.39 -26.71
CA ARG A 679 6.46 -8.12 -26.46
C ARG A 679 4.94 -8.23 -26.57
N ALA A 680 4.42 -9.30 -27.17
CA ALA A 680 2.99 -9.55 -27.27
C ALA A 680 2.43 -9.91 -25.89
N LEU A 681 1.73 -8.95 -25.27
CA LEU A 681 1.15 -9.04 -23.93
C LEU A 681 -0.37 -8.76 -24.00
N SER A 682 -1.12 -9.32 -23.05
CA SER A 682 -2.55 -9.06 -22.79
C SER A 682 -3.41 -9.07 -24.05
N ALA A 683 -3.93 -7.95 -24.54
CA ALA A 683 -4.81 -7.89 -25.71
C ALA A 683 -4.24 -8.64 -26.93
N SER A 684 -2.92 -8.60 -27.10
CA SER A 684 -2.19 -9.30 -28.16
C SER A 684 -2.24 -10.82 -27.98
N GLU A 685 -2.08 -11.29 -26.75
CA GLU A 685 -2.18 -12.71 -26.41
C GLU A 685 -3.62 -13.20 -26.47
N SER A 686 -4.60 -12.41 -26.03
CA SER A 686 -6.01 -12.75 -26.18
C SER A 686 -6.40 -12.87 -27.65
N PHE A 687 -5.93 -11.95 -28.50
CA PHE A 687 -6.11 -12.04 -29.94
C PHE A 687 -5.47 -13.32 -30.52
N LEU A 688 -4.22 -13.62 -30.16
CA LEU A 688 -3.53 -14.83 -30.63
C LEU A 688 -4.14 -16.12 -30.07
N ALA A 689 -4.69 -16.10 -28.86
CA ALA A 689 -5.44 -17.21 -28.29
C ALA A 689 -6.70 -17.49 -29.11
N PHE A 690 -7.41 -16.45 -29.56
CA PHE A 690 -8.54 -16.58 -30.51
C PHE A 690 -8.09 -17.15 -31.84
N VAL A 691 -6.99 -16.64 -32.42
CA VAL A 691 -6.40 -17.17 -33.66
C VAL A 691 -6.13 -18.66 -33.52
N ARG A 692 -5.52 -19.09 -32.40
CA ARG A 692 -5.22 -20.49 -32.11
C ARG A 692 -6.48 -21.32 -31.91
N HIS A 693 -7.43 -20.86 -31.10
CA HIS A 693 -8.66 -21.58 -30.76
C HIS A 693 -9.49 -21.86 -32.02
N TYR A 694 -9.70 -20.85 -32.86
CA TYR A 694 -10.48 -20.95 -34.10
C TYR A 694 -9.67 -21.40 -35.31
N ARG A 695 -8.38 -21.71 -35.13
CA ARG A 695 -7.46 -22.15 -36.20
C ARG A 695 -7.45 -21.19 -37.40
N LEU A 696 -7.44 -19.89 -37.13
CA LEU A 696 -7.55 -18.84 -38.14
C LEU A 696 -6.32 -18.76 -39.06
N GLY A 697 -5.15 -19.20 -38.59
CA GLY A 697 -3.92 -19.19 -39.36
C GLY A 697 -2.73 -19.69 -38.54
N ALA A 698 -1.55 -19.68 -39.15
CA ALA A 698 -0.31 -20.06 -38.49
C ALA A 698 0.18 -18.92 -37.58
N ILE A 699 0.58 -19.23 -36.35
CA ILE A 699 1.29 -18.31 -35.46
C ILE A 699 2.78 -18.60 -35.58
N ILE A 700 3.58 -17.61 -35.95
CA ILE A 700 5.00 -17.76 -36.29
C ILE A 700 5.82 -16.76 -35.47
N GLY A 701 6.90 -17.22 -34.83
CA GLY A 701 7.82 -16.35 -34.09
C GLY A 701 8.23 -16.92 -32.74
N GLY A 702 8.56 -16.03 -31.81
CA GLY A 702 8.92 -16.38 -30.44
C GLY A 702 7.68 -16.58 -29.55
N PRO A 703 7.84 -17.13 -28.33
CA PRO A 703 6.75 -17.14 -27.36
C PRO A 703 6.35 -15.70 -26.96
N THR A 704 5.07 -15.52 -26.63
CA THR A 704 4.47 -14.27 -26.15
C THR A 704 4.91 -13.94 -24.71
N ALA A 705 4.44 -12.82 -24.14
CA ALA A 705 4.77 -12.40 -22.78
C ALA A 705 4.24 -13.34 -21.69
N GLY A 706 3.20 -14.14 -21.96
CA GLY A 706 2.65 -15.13 -21.05
C GLY A 706 1.72 -14.56 -19.98
N ALA A 707 1.07 -13.44 -20.25
CA ALA A 707 0.09 -12.80 -19.38
C ALA A 707 -1.02 -12.17 -20.24
N ASN A 708 -2.10 -12.95 -20.45
CA ASN A 708 -3.24 -12.59 -21.29
C ASN A 708 -4.26 -11.64 -20.63
N GLY A 709 -3.97 -11.17 -19.41
CA GLY A 709 -4.88 -10.33 -18.64
C GLY A 709 -5.82 -11.15 -17.75
N PRO A 710 -6.46 -10.49 -16.75
CA PRO A 710 -7.26 -11.15 -15.71
C PRO A 710 -8.46 -11.94 -16.26
#